data_AF-A0A0Q6N5I0-F1
#
_entry.id   AF-A0A0Q6N5I0-F1
#
_cell.length_a   1.000
_cell.length_b   1.000
_cell.length_c   1.000
_cell.angle_alpha   90.00
_cell.angle_beta   90.00
_cell.angle_gamma   90.00
#
_symmetry.space_group_name_H-M   'P 1'
#
loop_
_entity.id
_entity.type
_entity.pdbx_description
1 polymer ?
#
loop_
_entity_poly.entity_id
_entity_poly.type
_entity_poly.pdbx_seq_one_letter_code
_entity_poly.pdbx_strand_id
1 'polypeptide(L)'
;MARPATAAVRLLTGEREPVRLATTANLETIVIDGVAWIQGLKMVDGVQTTTGDRVLVKDQADARLNGIYTASEGYWYRAADARAGRTMQKGTTVHVQEGAVSADFVFAFQTLNPVVGTSDIVLSFYQSDDIVGDIRDATQDIIDQAQAAANVAAEAMTTVIDPQFATLAAAQAFSPPIAPTYIRTAFYDSYQVADSGAVYRKNSTAAGDLVITLSDGVTLAGYTLADTPLASQKGARKNNYNDDAPAVQAAHDLGLGGVRLPAGSYKMVPGSVSPFTFGNFPSVSVYRAVALTADNVTFSGDQAVLHGVSRASVFAADVQPVFSTDKNMSVGARKNITFDGVTFDPENNADATNSNQRFVYAVGVDGLRFLDTKGGSSGSRRGYYAHIQNSKNVQVDGHRHQKMTGGFNVRYVDGFVMTNFLFEDFSEAIDLDGASQRVVIRNGVFKSTSRVNQCIDVNDQVDASIGDFSVNNTGTIVTVNYKTTTPDTFAEYVAGTIVRNFQVGKRILLSNISGSAVGSAAIPAFYIGWDWSAGNHAGAAPVQDITLQNIVLDDHGYFDIREAVNLKLKDITSYRAQCGFNHAVNCISAASNADQVAWSDLDVDIDGLRIEASDKGGLNISTPSQAKVRRLITRGNNTLGGTLTDLTITGLATRAGRASVDECDIGGNVVLNGDSTAVAAWAGDTIYKRNAIVTNGGNFYRATAEGKSASSGGPTGTAPSVTDDGSASIAVWAASTVYAVDAVRSNGGAYFICVTAGTSAVAGGPVGTDHRIADGTVVWRPFGGAVKWEYLLYPYSLRWGKNNHVKGTVTLQGDAQKYIFGESIAAQLGDYAATGLINKSMFVARRRGRIVRATYQVTADATADAANYRNLILRRLREGASSNVSTIDTSATGLTAFVMRDGAVTANSAGADLEPGDIIFVNSNSAGTGRALTGLGVTVEFIEY
;
A
#
# COMPACT_ATOMS: atom_id res chain seq x y z
N MET A 1 -105.58 -44.00 -87.36
CA MET A 1 -105.28 -45.12 -86.44
C MET A 1 -104.92 -44.55 -85.09
N ALA A 2 -105.70 -44.86 -84.06
CA ALA A 2 -105.43 -44.44 -82.69
C ALA A 2 -104.32 -45.30 -82.06
N ARG A 3 -103.42 -44.67 -81.29
CA ARG A 3 -102.55 -45.31 -80.28
C ARG A 3 -101.87 -44.22 -79.40
N PRO A 4 -101.48 -44.53 -78.15
CA PRO A 4 -102.30 -44.29 -76.97
C PRO A 4 -101.68 -43.28 -75.98
N ALA A 5 -102.50 -42.79 -75.06
CA ALA A 5 -102.09 -41.98 -73.91
C ALA A 5 -101.01 -42.70 -73.09
N THR A 6 -99.80 -42.14 -73.08
CA THR A 6 -98.78 -42.46 -72.07
C THR A 6 -98.70 -41.24 -71.16
N ALA A 7 -99.23 -41.37 -69.94
CA ALA A 7 -99.06 -40.37 -68.91
C ALA A 7 -97.56 -40.25 -68.59
N ALA A 8 -96.91 -39.23 -69.13
CA ALA A 8 -95.62 -38.81 -68.62
C ALA A 8 -95.88 -38.18 -67.25
N VAL A 9 -95.58 -38.94 -66.20
CA VAL A 9 -95.34 -38.39 -64.86
C VAL A 9 -94.14 -37.44 -65.04
N ARG A 10 -94.43 -36.17 -65.33
CA ARG A 10 -93.42 -35.11 -65.31
C ARG A 10 -93.15 -34.84 -63.83
N LEU A 11 -92.16 -35.54 -63.27
CA LEU A 11 -91.52 -35.14 -62.02
C LEU A 11 -91.29 -33.64 -62.10
N LEU A 12 -91.87 -32.86 -61.17
CA LEU A 12 -91.46 -31.47 -60.99
C LEU A 12 -90.01 -31.52 -60.46
N THR A 13 -89.05 -31.56 -61.36
CA THR A 13 -87.64 -31.36 -61.03
C THR A 13 -87.47 -29.95 -60.48
N GLY A 14 -86.55 -29.74 -59.54
CA GLY A 14 -86.21 -28.39 -59.05
C GLY A 14 -85.65 -27.47 -60.14
N GLU A 15 -85.34 -28.00 -61.32
CA GLU A 15 -84.71 -27.28 -62.41
C GLU A 15 -85.65 -27.16 -63.62
N ARG A 16 -85.63 -26.00 -64.28
CA ARG A 16 -86.29 -25.75 -65.58
C ARG A 16 -85.35 -26.10 -66.73
N GLU A 17 -85.90 -26.40 -67.88
CA GLU A 17 -85.08 -26.58 -69.09
C GLU A 17 -84.22 -25.33 -69.31
N PRO A 18 -82.91 -25.51 -69.61
CA PRO A 18 -81.99 -24.41 -69.82
C PRO A 18 -82.55 -23.36 -70.78
N VAL A 19 -82.20 -22.11 -70.51
CA VAL A 19 -82.45 -21.02 -71.44
C VAL A 19 -81.17 -20.76 -72.21
N ARG A 20 -81.30 -20.35 -73.46
CA ARG A 20 -80.10 -19.96 -74.20
C ARG A 20 -79.56 -18.64 -73.67
N LEU A 21 -80.45 -17.69 -73.40
CA LEU A 21 -80.09 -16.32 -73.02
C LEU A 21 -80.84 -15.88 -71.76
N ALA A 22 -80.23 -15.01 -70.97
CA ALA A 22 -80.91 -14.29 -69.89
C ALA A 22 -80.83 -12.79 -70.14
N THR A 23 -81.89 -12.05 -69.80
CA THR A 23 -81.82 -10.59 -69.88
C THR A 23 -80.76 -10.06 -68.93
N THR A 24 -80.19 -8.90 -69.28
CA THR A 24 -79.38 -8.06 -68.39
C THR A 24 -80.00 -6.68 -68.20
N ALA A 25 -81.15 -6.43 -68.84
CA ALA A 25 -81.91 -5.19 -68.78
C ALA A 25 -83.39 -5.42 -69.20
N ASN A 26 -84.23 -4.41 -68.98
CA ASN A 26 -85.65 -4.45 -69.34
C ASN A 26 -85.88 -4.55 -70.87
N LEU A 27 -86.75 -5.47 -71.27
CA LEU A 27 -87.23 -5.60 -72.65
C LEU A 27 -88.49 -4.76 -72.87
N GLU A 28 -88.62 -4.20 -74.07
CA GLU A 28 -89.79 -3.42 -74.47
C GLU A 28 -91.04 -4.30 -74.65
N THR A 29 -92.18 -3.83 -74.13
CA THR A 29 -93.48 -4.50 -74.19
C THR A 29 -94.54 -3.66 -74.91
N ILE A 30 -95.52 -4.29 -75.55
CA ILE A 30 -96.73 -3.65 -76.10
C ILE A 30 -97.95 -4.00 -75.23
N VAL A 31 -98.91 -3.07 -75.06
CA VAL A 31 -100.15 -3.32 -74.30
C VAL A 31 -101.32 -3.51 -75.27
N ILE A 32 -102.03 -4.64 -75.14
CA ILE A 32 -103.23 -4.96 -75.92
C ILE A 32 -104.30 -5.46 -74.96
N ASP A 33 -105.50 -4.88 -75.03
CA ASP A 33 -106.64 -5.16 -74.14
C ASP A 33 -106.27 -5.16 -72.64
N GLY A 34 -105.38 -4.24 -72.24
CA GLY A 34 -104.95 -4.05 -70.86
C GLY A 34 -103.87 -5.01 -70.36
N VAL A 35 -103.32 -5.88 -71.22
CA VAL A 35 -102.25 -6.84 -70.88
C VAL A 35 -100.97 -6.49 -71.63
N ALA A 36 -99.84 -6.43 -70.92
CA ALA A 36 -98.52 -6.19 -71.50
C ALA A 36 -97.90 -7.48 -72.06
N TRP A 37 -97.37 -7.42 -73.28
CA TRP A 37 -96.76 -8.53 -74.01
C TRP A 37 -95.36 -8.15 -74.50
N ILE A 38 -94.41 -9.08 -74.37
CA ILE A 38 -93.12 -9.00 -75.07
C ILE A 38 -93.36 -9.48 -76.50
N GLN A 39 -92.92 -8.72 -77.51
CA GLN A 39 -93.09 -9.08 -78.92
C GLN A 39 -91.82 -8.84 -79.75
N GLY A 40 -91.68 -9.60 -80.83
CA GLY A 40 -90.58 -9.48 -81.79
C GLY A 40 -89.26 -10.04 -81.26
N LEU A 41 -88.32 -10.32 -82.15
CA LEU A 41 -86.99 -10.79 -81.78
C LEU A 41 -86.16 -9.64 -81.18
N LYS A 42 -85.47 -9.91 -80.06
CA LYS A 42 -84.70 -8.93 -79.28
C LYS A 42 -83.21 -9.31 -79.18
N MET A 43 -82.36 -8.31 -78.99
CA MET A 43 -81.00 -8.50 -78.47
C MET A 43 -81.08 -8.73 -76.95
N VAL A 44 -80.49 -9.83 -76.48
CA VAL A 44 -80.50 -10.24 -75.08
C VAL A 44 -79.07 -10.63 -74.70
N ASP A 45 -78.51 -9.93 -73.71
CA ASP A 45 -77.12 -10.11 -73.23
C ASP A 45 -76.07 -10.17 -74.36
N GLY A 46 -76.18 -9.23 -75.31
CA GLY A 46 -75.28 -9.11 -76.45
C GLY A 46 -75.58 -10.09 -77.61
N VAL A 47 -76.57 -10.97 -77.50
CA VAL A 47 -76.90 -11.99 -78.52
C VAL A 47 -78.29 -11.77 -79.10
N GLN A 48 -78.42 -11.84 -80.43
CA GLN A 48 -79.71 -11.71 -81.13
C GLN A 48 -80.55 -12.98 -80.96
N THR A 49 -81.80 -12.85 -80.51
CA THR A 49 -82.74 -13.98 -80.44
C THR A 49 -83.30 -14.36 -81.81
N THR A 50 -83.63 -15.63 -81.96
CA THR A 50 -84.35 -16.29 -83.06
C THR A 50 -85.65 -16.91 -82.57
N THR A 51 -86.60 -17.13 -83.47
CA THR A 51 -87.89 -17.75 -83.11
C THR A 51 -87.67 -19.15 -82.50
N GLY A 52 -88.27 -19.40 -81.34
CA GLY A 52 -88.14 -20.66 -80.61
C GLY A 52 -87.13 -20.63 -79.46
N ASP A 53 -86.33 -19.57 -79.34
CA ASP A 53 -85.33 -19.46 -78.28
C ASP A 53 -85.98 -19.40 -76.91
N ARG A 54 -85.43 -20.16 -75.96
CA ARG A 54 -85.78 -20.03 -74.56
C ARG A 54 -84.97 -18.91 -73.95
N VAL A 55 -85.65 -17.89 -73.45
CA VAL A 55 -85.03 -16.72 -72.85
C VAL A 55 -85.51 -16.57 -71.42
N LEU A 56 -84.57 -16.48 -70.48
CA LEU A 56 -84.88 -16.07 -69.12
C LEU A 56 -85.02 -14.55 -69.09
N VAL A 57 -86.25 -14.09 -68.94
CA VAL A 57 -86.56 -12.70 -68.73
C VAL A 57 -86.55 -12.44 -67.23
N LYS A 58 -85.50 -11.80 -66.72
CA LYS A 58 -85.29 -11.59 -65.27
C LYS A 58 -85.22 -10.13 -64.84
N ASP A 59 -85.06 -9.18 -65.77
CA ASP A 59 -84.87 -7.76 -65.46
C ASP A 59 -85.97 -6.85 -66.04
N GLN A 60 -87.21 -7.33 -66.12
CA GLN A 60 -88.33 -6.44 -66.46
C GLN A 60 -88.57 -5.42 -65.35
N ALA A 61 -88.95 -4.21 -65.74
CA ALA A 61 -89.40 -3.17 -64.82
C ALA A 61 -90.71 -3.57 -64.12
N ASP A 62 -91.62 -4.25 -64.83
CA ASP A 62 -92.76 -4.94 -64.24
C ASP A 62 -92.38 -6.39 -63.96
N ALA A 63 -91.96 -6.68 -62.72
CA ALA A 63 -91.45 -7.99 -62.33
C ALA A 63 -92.49 -9.12 -62.48
N ARG A 64 -93.78 -8.81 -62.62
CA ARG A 64 -94.81 -9.81 -62.95
C ARG A 64 -94.63 -10.44 -64.33
N LEU A 65 -93.87 -9.77 -65.22
CA LEU A 65 -93.50 -10.26 -66.55
C LEU A 65 -92.17 -11.03 -66.56
N ASN A 66 -91.46 -11.13 -65.44
CA ASN A 66 -90.28 -11.97 -65.37
C ASN A 66 -90.66 -13.46 -65.39
N GLY A 67 -89.76 -14.28 -65.93
CA GLY A 67 -89.85 -15.73 -66.03
C GLY A 67 -89.25 -16.21 -67.35
N ILE A 68 -89.52 -17.47 -67.72
CA ILE A 68 -88.93 -18.04 -68.94
C ILE A 68 -89.92 -17.94 -70.08
N TYR A 69 -89.48 -17.37 -71.20
CA TYR A 69 -90.28 -17.14 -72.39
C TYR A 69 -89.68 -17.86 -73.59
N THR A 70 -90.52 -18.19 -74.56
CA THR A 70 -90.11 -18.62 -75.89
C THR A 70 -90.21 -17.43 -76.84
N ALA A 71 -89.08 -17.04 -77.42
CA ALA A 71 -88.97 -15.93 -78.34
C ALA A 71 -89.70 -16.19 -79.65
N SER A 72 -90.28 -15.13 -80.24
CA SER A 72 -91.05 -15.17 -81.47
C SER A 72 -90.97 -13.84 -82.20
N GLU A 73 -91.17 -13.86 -83.53
CA GLU A 73 -91.43 -12.65 -84.31
C GLU A 73 -92.75 -11.97 -83.90
N GLY A 74 -93.71 -12.74 -83.38
CA GLY A 74 -94.94 -12.25 -82.75
C GLY A 74 -94.83 -12.12 -81.23
N TYR A 75 -95.92 -12.39 -80.50
CA TYR A 75 -95.89 -12.37 -79.04
C TYR A 75 -95.05 -13.53 -78.47
N TRP A 76 -94.28 -13.23 -77.44
CA TRP A 76 -93.56 -14.22 -76.66
C TRP A 76 -94.51 -14.82 -75.62
N TYR A 77 -94.51 -16.15 -75.53
CA TYR A 77 -95.29 -16.87 -74.54
C TYR A 77 -94.36 -17.47 -73.49
N ARG A 78 -94.85 -17.56 -72.25
CA ARG A 78 -94.11 -18.26 -71.19
C ARG A 78 -93.89 -19.72 -71.59
N ALA A 79 -92.68 -20.20 -71.38
CA ALA A 79 -92.27 -21.54 -71.73
C ALA A 79 -93.17 -22.58 -71.03
N ALA A 80 -93.41 -23.72 -71.69
CA ALA A 80 -94.38 -24.71 -71.25
C ALA A 80 -94.10 -25.29 -69.86
N ASP A 81 -92.83 -25.30 -69.46
CA ASP A 81 -92.31 -25.77 -68.19
C ASP A 81 -92.15 -24.67 -67.13
N ALA A 82 -92.49 -23.42 -67.45
CA ALA A 82 -92.37 -22.25 -66.56
C ALA A 82 -93.55 -21.26 -66.72
N ARG A 83 -94.77 -21.78 -66.86
CA ARG A 83 -96.00 -21.00 -67.07
C ARG A 83 -97.06 -21.14 -65.99
N ALA A 84 -96.75 -21.84 -64.90
CA ALA A 84 -97.62 -21.96 -63.72
C ALA A 84 -96.86 -21.62 -62.43
N GLY A 85 -97.59 -21.18 -61.40
CA GLY A 85 -97.00 -20.86 -60.10
C GLY A 85 -96.23 -22.02 -59.48
N ARG A 86 -96.73 -23.25 -59.66
CA ARG A 86 -96.09 -24.48 -59.17
C ARG A 86 -94.75 -24.78 -59.83
N THR A 87 -94.50 -24.26 -61.04
CA THR A 87 -93.27 -24.49 -61.81
C THR A 87 -92.25 -23.36 -61.69
N MET A 88 -92.57 -22.29 -60.96
CA MET A 88 -91.68 -21.14 -60.70
C MET A 88 -91.55 -20.88 -59.20
N GLN A 89 -91.67 -21.93 -58.38
CA GLN A 89 -91.57 -21.82 -56.93
C GLN A 89 -90.17 -21.37 -56.50
N LYS A 90 -90.09 -20.69 -55.36
CA LYS A 90 -88.81 -20.36 -54.73
C LYS A 90 -87.90 -21.59 -54.65
N GLY A 91 -86.65 -21.43 -55.10
CA GLY A 91 -85.66 -22.50 -55.18
C GLY A 91 -85.67 -23.28 -56.49
N THR A 92 -86.60 -22.98 -57.42
CA THR A 92 -86.52 -23.54 -58.78
C THR A 92 -85.37 -22.89 -59.53
N THR A 93 -84.51 -23.65 -60.19
CA THR A 93 -83.32 -23.13 -60.90
C THR A 93 -83.48 -23.19 -62.42
N VAL A 94 -82.65 -22.42 -63.13
CA VAL A 94 -82.49 -22.47 -64.58
C VAL A 94 -81.06 -22.07 -64.96
N HIS A 95 -80.46 -22.86 -65.85
CA HIS A 95 -79.13 -22.60 -66.41
C HIS A 95 -79.24 -21.69 -67.65
N VAL A 96 -78.26 -20.80 -67.80
CA VAL A 96 -78.12 -19.89 -68.94
C VAL A 96 -76.89 -20.31 -69.75
N GLN A 97 -77.07 -20.51 -71.05
CA GLN A 97 -76.02 -21.13 -71.89
C GLN A 97 -75.11 -20.12 -72.60
N GLU A 98 -75.63 -18.95 -72.93
CA GLU A 98 -74.96 -17.95 -73.74
C GLU A 98 -75.27 -16.54 -73.22
N GLY A 99 -74.40 -15.60 -73.58
CA GLY A 99 -74.49 -14.21 -73.18
C GLY A 99 -73.13 -13.65 -72.78
N ALA A 100 -72.95 -12.34 -72.89
CA ALA A 100 -71.69 -11.71 -72.49
C ALA A 100 -71.49 -11.68 -70.96
N VAL A 101 -72.58 -11.64 -70.19
CA VAL A 101 -72.54 -11.44 -68.74
C VAL A 101 -73.11 -12.63 -67.97
N SER A 102 -74.14 -13.28 -68.51
CA SER A 102 -74.91 -14.31 -67.79
C SER A 102 -74.67 -15.73 -68.30
N ALA A 103 -73.76 -15.94 -69.27
CA ALA A 103 -73.37 -17.28 -69.69
C ALA A 103 -72.82 -18.08 -68.50
N ASP A 104 -73.11 -19.38 -68.49
CA ASP A 104 -72.66 -20.33 -67.47
C ASP A 104 -73.13 -19.99 -66.04
N PHE A 105 -74.12 -19.09 -65.90
CA PHE A 105 -74.76 -18.78 -64.62
C PHE A 105 -76.05 -19.56 -64.44
N VAL A 106 -76.28 -19.98 -63.19
CA VAL A 106 -77.53 -20.55 -62.73
C VAL A 106 -78.30 -19.49 -61.97
N PHE A 107 -79.55 -19.27 -62.38
CA PHE A 107 -80.46 -18.38 -61.67
C PHE A 107 -81.52 -19.19 -60.93
N ALA A 108 -81.90 -18.73 -59.74
CA ALA A 108 -82.97 -19.32 -58.95
C ALA A 108 -84.17 -18.37 -58.87
N PHE A 109 -85.37 -18.91 -59.07
CA PHE A 109 -86.61 -18.23 -58.70
C PHE A 109 -86.64 -18.03 -57.19
N GLN A 110 -86.98 -16.82 -56.75
CA GLN A 110 -86.98 -16.43 -55.34
C GLN A 110 -88.38 -16.17 -54.77
N THR A 111 -89.39 -16.07 -55.63
CA THR A 111 -90.77 -15.80 -55.21
C THR A 111 -91.43 -17.07 -54.67
N LEU A 112 -91.94 -17.03 -53.43
CA LEU A 112 -92.68 -18.14 -52.81
C LEU A 112 -94.15 -18.14 -53.28
N ASN A 113 -94.68 -19.29 -53.68
CA ASN A 113 -96.07 -19.44 -54.14
C ASN A 113 -96.55 -18.41 -55.19
N PRO A 114 -95.82 -18.17 -56.29
CA PRO A 114 -96.17 -17.10 -57.22
C PRO A 114 -97.47 -17.38 -57.98
N VAL A 115 -98.29 -16.34 -58.16
CA VAL A 115 -99.45 -16.35 -59.06
C VAL A 115 -99.08 -15.65 -60.36
N VAL A 116 -99.10 -16.40 -61.48
CA VAL A 116 -98.65 -15.90 -62.79
C VAL A 116 -99.55 -14.75 -63.26
N GLY A 117 -98.93 -13.62 -63.63
CA GLY A 117 -99.61 -12.40 -64.07
C GLY A 117 -99.96 -11.41 -62.95
N THR A 118 -99.86 -11.83 -61.68
CA THR A 118 -100.20 -11.00 -60.51
C THR A 118 -99.04 -10.81 -59.54
N SER A 119 -98.29 -11.87 -59.22
CA SER A 119 -97.12 -11.79 -58.32
C SER A 119 -95.87 -11.35 -59.07
N ASP A 120 -95.03 -10.54 -58.42
CA ASP A 120 -93.68 -10.24 -58.90
C ASP A 120 -92.82 -11.50 -58.90
N ILE A 121 -92.18 -11.79 -60.03
CA ILE A 121 -91.29 -12.94 -60.19
C ILE A 121 -89.85 -12.45 -60.08
N VAL A 122 -89.19 -12.80 -58.97
CA VAL A 122 -87.81 -12.42 -58.67
C VAL A 122 -86.87 -13.58 -59.01
N LEU A 123 -85.78 -13.28 -59.71
CA LEU A 123 -84.69 -14.21 -59.98
C LEU A 123 -83.38 -13.64 -59.44
N SER A 124 -82.57 -14.48 -58.82
CA SER A 124 -81.24 -14.11 -58.34
C SER A 124 -80.19 -15.05 -58.90
N PHE A 125 -78.96 -14.56 -59.04
CA PHE A 125 -77.80 -15.42 -59.23
C PHE A 125 -77.74 -16.45 -58.08
N TYR A 126 -77.46 -17.71 -58.43
CA TYR A 126 -77.35 -18.81 -57.48
C TYR A 126 -75.91 -19.33 -57.42
N GLN A 127 -75.35 -19.65 -58.57
CA GLN A 127 -73.95 -20.07 -58.74
C GLN A 127 -73.53 -19.92 -60.20
N SER A 128 -72.22 -19.89 -60.45
CA SER A 128 -71.63 -20.13 -61.78
C SER A 128 -71.38 -21.63 -61.96
N ASP A 129 -71.18 -22.09 -63.19
CA ASP A 129 -70.80 -23.48 -63.48
C ASP A 129 -69.31 -23.78 -63.16
N ASP A 130 -68.47 -22.77 -62.88
CA ASP A 130 -67.08 -22.93 -62.42
C ASP A 130 -66.84 -22.37 -61.00
N ILE A 131 -67.48 -23.01 -60.02
CA ILE A 131 -67.33 -22.70 -58.59
C ILE A 131 -65.86 -22.77 -58.14
N VAL A 132 -65.01 -23.58 -58.79
CA VAL A 132 -63.60 -23.76 -58.40
C VAL A 132 -62.73 -22.61 -58.92
N GLY A 133 -63.02 -22.07 -60.11
CA GLY A 133 -62.41 -20.86 -60.65
C GLY A 133 -62.69 -19.63 -59.77
N ASP A 134 -63.95 -19.42 -59.40
CA ASP A 134 -64.37 -18.30 -58.55
C ASP A 134 -63.66 -18.29 -57.18
N ILE A 135 -63.41 -19.48 -56.61
CA ILE A 135 -62.68 -19.62 -55.34
C ILE A 135 -61.18 -19.34 -55.52
N ARG A 136 -60.57 -19.73 -56.65
CA ARG A 136 -59.15 -19.50 -56.91
C ARG A 136 -58.83 -18.02 -57.05
N ASP A 137 -59.67 -17.27 -57.78
CA ASP A 137 -59.45 -15.84 -58.01
C ASP A 137 -59.56 -15.05 -56.71
N ALA A 138 -60.55 -15.35 -55.86
CA ALA A 138 -60.67 -14.76 -54.53
C ALA A 138 -59.51 -15.12 -53.58
N THR A 139 -58.88 -16.29 -53.77
CA THR A 139 -57.74 -16.73 -52.95
C THR A 139 -56.43 -16.09 -53.40
N GLN A 140 -56.27 -15.77 -54.69
CA GLN A 140 -55.05 -15.18 -55.25
C GLN A 140 -54.80 -13.75 -54.71
N ASP A 141 -55.85 -12.93 -54.57
CA ASP A 141 -55.74 -11.58 -53.98
C ASP A 141 -55.23 -11.62 -52.51
N ILE A 142 -55.63 -12.64 -51.76
CA ILE A 142 -55.18 -12.85 -50.37
C ILE A 142 -53.71 -13.27 -50.34
N ILE A 143 -53.28 -14.13 -51.28
CA ILE A 143 -51.89 -14.56 -51.42
C ILE A 143 -50.99 -13.37 -51.76
N ASP A 144 -51.42 -12.49 -52.67
CA ASP A 144 -50.65 -11.32 -53.08
C ASP A 144 -50.49 -10.30 -51.94
N GLN A 145 -51.54 -10.08 -51.13
CA GLN A 145 -51.45 -9.26 -49.92
C GLN A 145 -50.52 -9.87 -48.86
N ALA A 146 -50.58 -11.19 -48.67
CA ALA A 146 -49.69 -11.89 -47.75
C ALA A 146 -48.22 -11.80 -48.22
N GLN A 147 -47.98 -11.90 -49.52
CA GLN A 147 -46.64 -11.78 -50.11
C GLN A 147 -46.10 -10.34 -50.00
N ALA A 148 -46.94 -9.31 -50.19
CA ALA A 148 -46.56 -7.92 -49.99
C ALA A 148 -46.19 -7.63 -48.52
N ALA A 149 -46.97 -8.13 -47.57
CA ALA A 149 -46.66 -8.01 -46.13
C ALA A 149 -45.37 -8.76 -45.76
N ALA A 150 -45.14 -9.94 -46.34
CA ALA A 150 -43.92 -10.71 -46.16
C ALA A 150 -42.69 -9.97 -46.72
N ASN A 151 -42.81 -9.28 -47.86
CA ASN A 151 -41.73 -8.50 -48.45
C ASN A 151 -41.36 -7.29 -47.58
N VAL A 152 -42.34 -6.56 -47.03
CA VAL A 152 -42.10 -5.46 -46.06
C VAL A 152 -41.41 -5.98 -44.79
N ALA A 153 -41.84 -7.14 -44.29
CA ALA A 153 -41.20 -7.77 -43.14
C ALA A 153 -39.77 -8.25 -43.43
N ALA A 154 -39.50 -8.76 -44.65
CA ALA A 154 -38.18 -9.17 -45.07
C ALA A 154 -37.21 -7.98 -45.23
N GLU A 155 -37.67 -6.85 -45.80
CA GLU A 155 -36.88 -5.61 -45.84
C GLU A 155 -36.52 -5.11 -44.43
N ALA A 156 -37.47 -5.16 -43.50
CA ALA A 156 -37.23 -4.80 -42.10
C ALA A 156 -36.27 -5.76 -41.36
N MET A 157 -36.15 -7.02 -41.78
CA MET A 157 -35.31 -8.03 -41.11
C MET A 157 -33.85 -8.08 -41.61
N THR A 158 -33.55 -7.48 -42.76
CA THR A 158 -32.17 -7.45 -43.30
C THR A 158 -31.22 -6.47 -42.59
N THR A 159 -31.69 -5.70 -41.61
CA THR A 159 -30.89 -4.72 -40.85
C THR A 159 -30.45 -5.19 -39.45
N VAL A 160 -30.66 -6.46 -39.09
CA VAL A 160 -30.15 -7.05 -37.83
C VAL A 160 -28.69 -7.52 -37.98
N ILE A 161 -27.83 -6.66 -38.52
CA ILE A 161 -26.38 -6.74 -38.37
C ILE A 161 -26.02 -5.47 -37.61
N ASP A 162 -25.34 -5.59 -36.46
CA ASP A 162 -24.84 -4.42 -35.73
C ASP A 162 -24.11 -3.50 -36.73
N PRO A 163 -24.61 -2.28 -37.01
CA PRO A 163 -24.05 -1.46 -38.06
C PRO A 163 -22.59 -1.14 -37.75
N GLN A 164 -21.73 -1.40 -38.73
CA GLN A 164 -20.28 -1.27 -38.62
C GLN A 164 -19.79 -0.08 -39.42
N PHE A 165 -19.05 0.80 -38.75
CA PHE A 165 -18.48 2.01 -39.35
C PHE A 165 -16.96 1.97 -39.30
N ALA A 166 -16.30 2.69 -40.20
CA ALA A 166 -14.85 2.78 -40.19
C ALA A 166 -14.33 3.53 -38.94
N THR A 167 -15.04 4.56 -38.49
CA THR A 167 -14.63 5.47 -37.40
C THR A 167 -15.79 5.84 -36.49
N LEU A 168 -15.48 6.39 -35.31
CA LEU A 168 -16.48 6.95 -34.38
C LEU A 168 -17.28 8.09 -35.03
N ALA A 169 -16.60 9.00 -35.75
CA ALA A 169 -17.27 10.11 -36.43
C ALA A 169 -18.27 9.62 -37.51
N ALA A 170 -17.93 8.56 -38.25
CA ALA A 170 -18.84 7.95 -39.21
C ALA A 170 -20.05 7.30 -38.53
N ALA A 171 -19.85 6.67 -37.37
CA ALA A 171 -20.94 6.15 -36.55
C ALA A 171 -21.83 7.26 -35.96
N GLN A 172 -21.26 8.39 -35.54
CA GLN A 172 -22.01 9.54 -35.01
C GLN A 172 -22.91 10.20 -36.07
N ALA A 173 -22.50 10.14 -37.34
CA ALA A 173 -23.30 10.62 -38.46
C ALA A 173 -24.43 9.66 -38.88
N PHE A 174 -24.50 8.46 -38.30
CA PHE A 174 -25.54 7.48 -38.61
C PHE A 174 -26.88 7.94 -38.07
N SER A 175 -27.88 8.10 -38.94
CA SER A 175 -29.21 8.61 -38.57
C SER A 175 -30.34 7.64 -38.94
N PRO A 176 -30.50 6.53 -38.20
CA PRO A 176 -31.54 5.54 -38.48
C PRO A 176 -32.92 5.99 -37.96
N PRO A 177 -34.02 5.44 -38.49
CA PRO A 177 -35.36 5.65 -37.93
C PRO A 177 -35.53 5.06 -36.52
N ILE A 178 -34.82 3.97 -36.23
CA ILE A 178 -34.83 3.29 -34.93
C ILE A 178 -33.38 3.09 -34.48
N ALA A 179 -33.05 3.51 -33.26
CA ALA A 179 -31.71 3.32 -32.72
C ALA A 179 -31.40 1.81 -32.53
N PRO A 180 -30.34 1.27 -33.18
CA PRO A 180 -29.91 -0.11 -33.03
C PRO A 180 -29.48 -0.43 -31.59
N THR A 181 -29.44 -1.72 -31.23
CA THR A 181 -28.98 -2.13 -29.90
C THR A 181 -27.47 -1.98 -29.73
N TYR A 182 -26.70 -2.22 -30.79
CA TYR A 182 -25.25 -2.04 -30.80
C TYR A 182 -24.80 -1.30 -32.05
N ILE A 183 -23.66 -0.61 -31.94
CA ILE A 183 -22.95 0.00 -33.06
C ILE A 183 -21.48 -0.41 -32.95
N ARG A 184 -20.84 -0.75 -34.06
CA ARG A 184 -19.43 -1.17 -34.10
C ARG A 184 -18.60 -0.18 -34.90
N THR A 185 -17.39 0.09 -34.43
CA THR A 185 -16.39 0.86 -35.18
C THR A 185 -15.15 0.02 -35.41
N ALA A 186 -14.58 0.08 -36.61
CA ALA A 186 -13.30 -0.58 -36.92
C ALA A 186 -12.13 0.13 -36.21
N PHE A 187 -12.19 1.46 -36.11
CA PHE A 187 -11.22 2.30 -35.44
C PHE A 187 -11.90 3.45 -34.70
N TYR A 188 -11.17 4.10 -33.81
CA TYR A 188 -11.65 5.33 -33.18
C TYR A 188 -11.78 6.45 -34.21
N ASP A 189 -10.74 6.63 -35.05
CA ASP A 189 -10.67 7.65 -36.08
C ASP A 189 -9.79 7.23 -37.27
N SER A 190 -9.48 8.18 -38.15
CA SER A 190 -8.75 7.94 -39.40
C SER A 190 -7.28 7.54 -39.23
N TYR A 191 -6.71 7.60 -38.02
CA TYR A 191 -5.32 7.18 -37.79
C TYR A 191 -5.17 5.65 -37.68
N GLN A 192 -6.29 4.91 -37.63
CA GLN A 192 -6.31 3.45 -37.70
C GLN A 192 -5.40 2.76 -36.67
N VAL A 193 -5.35 3.31 -35.46
CA VAL A 193 -4.55 2.73 -34.36
C VAL A 193 -5.07 1.34 -34.04
N ALA A 194 -4.18 0.34 -33.99
CA ALA A 194 -4.54 -1.01 -33.59
C ALA A 194 -5.26 -1.02 -32.23
N ASP A 195 -6.29 -1.85 -32.10
CA ASP A 195 -7.13 -1.97 -30.91
C ASP A 195 -7.95 -0.71 -30.56
N SER A 196 -8.11 0.24 -31.50
CA SER A 196 -8.97 1.43 -31.30
C SER A 196 -10.44 1.23 -31.72
N GLY A 197 -10.76 0.12 -32.39
CA GLY A 197 -12.14 -0.24 -32.71
C GLY A 197 -12.94 -0.61 -31.46
N ALA A 198 -14.23 -0.32 -31.48
CA ALA A 198 -15.11 -0.44 -30.31
C ALA A 198 -16.49 -1.01 -30.66
N VAL A 199 -17.11 -1.59 -29.63
CA VAL A 199 -18.52 -2.00 -29.64
C VAL A 199 -19.25 -1.13 -28.64
N TYR A 200 -20.22 -0.36 -29.13
CA TYR A 200 -21.04 0.54 -28.33
C TYR A 200 -22.43 -0.08 -28.16
N ARG A 201 -22.89 -0.24 -26.92
CA ARG A 201 -24.22 -0.71 -26.57
C ARG A 201 -25.13 0.48 -26.28
N LYS A 202 -26.33 0.49 -26.86
CA LYS A 202 -27.34 1.51 -26.60
C LYS A 202 -27.64 1.58 -25.10
N ASN A 203 -27.60 2.78 -24.54
CA ASN A 203 -27.97 3.03 -23.15
C ASN A 203 -29.36 3.67 -23.06
N SER A 204 -29.84 3.92 -21.84
CA SER A 204 -31.16 4.49 -21.58
C SER A 204 -31.16 6.03 -21.57
N THR A 205 -30.13 6.68 -22.10
CA THR A 205 -29.93 8.14 -22.03
C THR A 205 -29.66 8.75 -23.40
N ALA A 206 -29.72 10.07 -23.48
CA ALA A 206 -29.35 10.85 -24.67
C ALA A 206 -27.83 11.17 -24.74
N ALA A 207 -27.03 10.61 -23.82
CA ALA A 207 -25.60 10.87 -23.69
C ALA A 207 -24.83 9.54 -23.69
N GLY A 208 -23.53 9.59 -23.99
CA GLY A 208 -22.69 8.40 -23.98
C GLY A 208 -21.37 8.61 -24.70
N ASP A 209 -20.64 7.52 -24.87
CA ASP A 209 -19.38 7.45 -25.62
C ASP A 209 -19.57 7.64 -27.12
N LEU A 210 -20.74 7.27 -27.60
CA LEU A 210 -21.25 7.50 -28.93
C LEU A 210 -22.68 8.03 -28.78
N VAL A 211 -23.01 9.08 -29.50
CA VAL A 211 -24.38 9.61 -29.58
C VAL A 211 -24.72 9.77 -31.05
N ILE A 212 -25.91 9.31 -31.42
CA ILE A 212 -26.47 9.51 -32.76
C ILE A 212 -27.78 10.29 -32.66
N THR A 213 -28.11 11.03 -33.72
CA THR A 213 -29.42 11.65 -33.90
C THR A 213 -30.26 10.77 -34.82
N LEU A 214 -31.47 10.39 -34.41
CA LEU A 214 -32.39 9.63 -35.25
C LEU A 214 -32.87 10.44 -36.46
N SER A 215 -33.48 9.77 -37.43
CA SER A 215 -33.90 10.40 -38.70
C SER A 215 -34.92 11.53 -38.55
N ASP A 216 -35.52 11.71 -37.36
CA ASP A 216 -36.38 12.84 -37.02
C ASP A 216 -35.63 14.15 -36.77
N GLY A 217 -34.28 14.09 -36.71
CA GLY A 217 -33.41 15.24 -36.53
C GLY A 217 -33.39 15.83 -35.11
N VAL A 218 -34.10 15.23 -34.16
CA VAL A 218 -34.28 15.78 -32.80
C VAL A 218 -33.98 14.74 -31.71
N THR A 219 -34.34 13.48 -31.93
CA THR A 219 -34.16 12.43 -30.91
C THR A 219 -32.71 11.95 -30.88
N LEU A 220 -32.08 12.06 -29.71
CA LEU A 220 -30.73 11.56 -29.46
C LEU A 220 -30.77 10.18 -28.81
N ALA A 221 -29.94 9.26 -29.30
CA ALA A 221 -29.71 7.97 -28.70
C ALA A 221 -28.25 7.85 -28.25
N GLY A 222 -28.03 7.68 -26.95
CA GLY A 222 -26.73 7.46 -26.34
C GLY A 222 -26.32 5.99 -26.34
N TYR A 223 -25.02 5.75 -26.49
CA TYR A 223 -24.39 4.43 -26.41
C TYR A 223 -23.16 4.50 -25.53
N THR A 224 -22.89 3.41 -24.80
CA THR A 224 -21.72 3.24 -23.92
C THR A 224 -20.89 2.07 -24.42
N LEU A 225 -19.57 2.10 -24.21
CA LEU A 225 -18.69 0.97 -24.48
C LEU A 225 -19.20 -0.31 -23.80
N ALA A 226 -19.22 -1.42 -24.55
CA ALA A 226 -19.77 -2.68 -24.09
C ALA A 226 -18.81 -3.51 -23.20
N ASP A 227 -17.49 -3.25 -23.30
CA ASP A 227 -16.42 -3.96 -22.60
C ASP A 227 -15.55 -3.00 -21.77
N THR A 228 -14.57 -3.54 -21.02
CA THR A 228 -13.55 -2.74 -20.32
C THR A 228 -12.86 -1.78 -21.30
N PRO A 229 -12.85 -0.47 -21.03
CA PRO A 229 -12.38 0.52 -21.98
C PRO A 229 -10.88 0.38 -22.25
N LEU A 230 -10.52 0.39 -23.54
CA LEU A 230 -9.14 0.58 -23.98
C LEU A 230 -8.86 2.07 -24.16
N ALA A 231 -7.68 2.54 -23.77
CA ALA A 231 -7.28 3.93 -24.03
C ALA A 231 -7.27 4.26 -25.54
N SER A 232 -6.95 3.29 -26.40
CA SER A 232 -7.01 3.43 -27.87
C SER A 232 -8.43 3.64 -28.40
N GLN A 233 -9.44 3.05 -27.76
CA GLN A 233 -10.87 3.28 -28.07
C GLN A 233 -11.35 4.68 -27.65
N LYS A 234 -10.48 5.44 -26.97
CA LYS A 234 -10.66 6.85 -26.60
C LYS A 234 -9.68 7.78 -27.32
N GLY A 235 -8.98 7.27 -28.33
CA GLY A 235 -8.12 8.06 -29.21
C GLY A 235 -6.63 8.07 -28.84
N ALA A 236 -6.17 7.26 -27.88
CA ALA A 236 -4.75 7.13 -27.61
C ALA A 236 -3.99 6.58 -28.84
N ARG A 237 -2.87 7.22 -29.18
CA ARG A 237 -2.00 6.91 -30.32
C ARG A 237 -0.89 5.93 -30.00
N LYS A 238 -0.47 5.85 -28.75
CA LYS A 238 0.54 4.91 -28.25
C LYS A 238 1.85 4.93 -29.06
N ASN A 239 2.23 6.12 -29.55
CA ASN A 239 3.36 6.36 -30.45
C ASN A 239 4.47 7.26 -29.87
N ASN A 240 4.38 7.62 -28.58
CA ASN A 240 5.24 8.56 -27.87
C ASN A 240 5.37 9.97 -28.50
N TYR A 241 4.47 10.35 -29.41
CA TYR A 241 4.47 11.66 -30.05
C TYR A 241 3.29 12.51 -29.61
N ASN A 242 2.08 11.94 -29.72
CA ASN A 242 0.83 12.57 -29.32
C ASN A 242 0.60 12.41 -27.82
N ASP A 243 0.05 13.44 -27.18
CA ASP A 243 -0.37 13.36 -25.79
C ASP A 243 -1.59 12.44 -25.64
N ASP A 244 -1.38 11.30 -24.98
CA ASP A 244 -2.37 10.25 -24.78
C ASP A 244 -3.07 10.38 -23.42
N ALA A 245 -2.63 11.29 -22.53
CA ALA A 245 -3.21 11.48 -21.22
C ALA A 245 -4.73 11.74 -21.23
N PRO A 246 -5.29 12.58 -22.13
CA PRO A 246 -6.74 12.79 -22.22
C PRO A 246 -7.51 11.51 -22.57
N ALA A 247 -6.95 10.66 -23.43
CA ALA A 247 -7.59 9.40 -23.81
C ALA A 247 -7.57 8.38 -22.67
N VAL A 248 -6.47 8.32 -21.90
CA VAL A 248 -6.37 7.49 -20.68
C VAL A 248 -7.32 8.00 -19.60
N GLN A 249 -7.44 9.31 -19.41
CA GLN A 249 -8.43 9.91 -18.49
C GLN A 249 -9.85 9.54 -18.90
N ALA A 250 -10.21 9.71 -20.17
CA ALA A 250 -11.54 9.37 -20.67
C ALA A 250 -11.86 7.87 -20.52
N ALA A 251 -10.86 6.99 -20.64
CA ALA A 251 -11.04 5.56 -20.36
C ALA A 251 -11.24 5.31 -18.86
N HIS A 252 -10.47 5.97 -17.98
CA HIS A 252 -10.60 5.88 -16.53
C HIS A 252 -11.98 6.34 -16.03
N ASP A 253 -12.50 7.45 -16.57
CA ASP A 253 -13.80 8.01 -16.17
C ASP A 253 -14.99 7.06 -16.46
N LEU A 254 -14.78 6.04 -17.31
CA LEU A 254 -15.79 5.05 -17.70
C LEU A 254 -15.57 3.67 -17.09
N GLY A 255 -14.36 3.40 -16.61
CA GLY A 255 -13.90 2.07 -16.23
C GLY A 255 -14.48 1.58 -14.90
N LEU A 256 -15.77 1.23 -14.88
CA LEU A 256 -16.33 0.36 -13.83
C LEU A 256 -15.62 -1.02 -13.92
N GLY A 257 -14.48 -1.15 -13.24
CA GLY A 257 -13.67 -2.37 -13.18
C GLY A 257 -12.27 -2.30 -13.80
N GLY A 258 -11.90 -1.23 -14.51
CA GLY A 258 -10.51 -1.06 -15.00
C GLY A 258 -10.33 -0.33 -16.34
N VAL A 259 -9.07 -0.06 -16.68
CA VAL A 259 -8.58 0.47 -17.95
C VAL A 259 -7.53 -0.49 -18.48
N ARG A 260 -7.68 -0.94 -19.72
CA ARG A 260 -6.66 -1.77 -20.38
C ARG A 260 -5.84 -0.91 -21.35
N LEU A 261 -4.52 -1.05 -21.26
CA LEU A 261 -3.51 -0.34 -22.02
C LEU A 261 -2.83 -1.35 -22.95
N PRO A 262 -3.24 -1.47 -24.22
CA PRO A 262 -2.54 -2.29 -25.20
C PRO A 262 -1.06 -1.95 -25.33
N ALA A 263 -0.28 -2.88 -25.87
CA ALA A 263 1.15 -2.66 -26.12
C ALA A 263 1.39 -1.41 -26.97
N GLY A 264 2.34 -0.58 -26.52
CA GLY A 264 2.72 0.68 -27.14
C GLY A 264 3.27 1.70 -26.13
N SER A 265 3.71 2.86 -26.63
CA SER A 265 4.30 3.93 -25.81
C SER A 265 3.37 5.13 -25.74
N TYR A 266 2.78 5.37 -24.58
CA TYR A 266 1.82 6.43 -24.33
C TYR A 266 2.56 7.65 -23.81
N LYS A 267 2.50 8.77 -24.52
CA LYS A 267 3.05 10.02 -24.01
C LYS A 267 2.06 10.61 -23.00
N MET A 268 2.50 10.79 -21.77
CA MET A 268 1.65 11.22 -20.66
C MET A 268 2.08 12.62 -20.22
N VAL A 269 1.37 13.65 -20.70
CA VAL A 269 1.67 15.05 -20.36
C VAL A 269 0.72 15.53 -19.24
N PRO A 270 1.23 16.01 -18.09
CA PRO A 270 0.41 16.63 -17.07
C PRO A 270 -0.36 17.85 -17.60
N GLY A 271 -1.60 18.00 -17.13
CA GLY A 271 -2.40 19.18 -17.39
C GLY A 271 -1.79 20.47 -16.81
N SER A 272 -2.34 21.61 -17.20
CA SER A 272 -1.87 22.93 -16.74
C SER A 272 -2.37 23.33 -15.35
N VAL A 273 -3.28 22.56 -14.75
CA VAL A 273 -3.93 22.86 -13.46
C VAL A 273 -3.37 21.94 -12.38
N SER A 274 -2.88 22.57 -11.30
CA SER A 274 -2.45 21.88 -10.09
C SER A 274 -3.66 21.67 -9.17
N PRO A 275 -4.10 20.42 -8.89
CA PRO A 275 -5.17 20.19 -7.91
C PRO A 275 -4.77 20.47 -6.46
N PHE A 276 -3.46 20.43 -6.13
CA PHE A 276 -2.97 20.66 -4.78
C PHE A 276 -1.46 20.91 -4.74
N THR A 277 -0.96 21.37 -3.58
CA THR A 277 0.46 21.57 -3.31
C THR A 277 1.12 20.37 -2.66
N PHE A 278 2.40 20.15 -2.98
CA PHE A 278 3.21 19.03 -2.54
C PHE A 278 3.38 19.04 -1.01
N GLY A 279 2.97 17.95 -0.37
CA GLY A 279 3.16 17.76 1.08
C GLY A 279 2.72 18.98 1.90
N ASN A 280 3.65 19.56 2.63
CA ASN A 280 3.49 20.77 3.44
C ASN A 280 4.12 22.03 2.82
N PHE A 281 4.48 21.98 1.54
CA PHE A 281 5.16 23.06 0.82
C PHE A 281 4.16 23.86 -0.03
N PRO A 282 3.67 25.04 0.45
CA PRO A 282 2.62 25.79 -0.24
C PRO A 282 3.06 26.39 -1.59
N SER A 283 4.37 26.45 -1.85
CA SER A 283 4.93 26.98 -3.10
C SER A 283 5.23 25.92 -4.17
N VAL A 284 5.05 24.63 -3.85
CA VAL A 284 5.36 23.54 -4.79
C VAL A 284 4.06 22.91 -5.28
N SER A 285 3.79 23.01 -6.58
CA SER A 285 2.57 22.49 -7.17
C SER A 285 2.71 21.03 -7.60
N VAL A 286 1.61 20.28 -7.54
CA VAL A 286 1.51 18.91 -8.06
C VAL A 286 0.60 18.92 -9.28
N TYR A 287 1.16 18.68 -10.46
CA TYR A 287 0.40 18.52 -11.71
C TYR A 287 0.22 17.04 -12.01
N ARG A 288 -0.83 16.65 -12.74
CA ARG A 288 -1.09 15.25 -13.09
C ARG A 288 -1.55 15.09 -14.53
N ALA A 289 -1.17 13.98 -15.16
CA ALA A 289 -1.67 13.61 -16.49
C ALA A 289 -3.06 12.99 -16.39
N VAL A 290 -3.26 12.12 -15.39
CA VAL A 290 -4.52 11.42 -15.12
C VAL A 290 -4.91 11.57 -13.64
N ALA A 291 -6.13 12.04 -13.41
CA ALA A 291 -6.79 12.13 -12.13
C ALA A 291 -7.44 10.80 -11.73
N LEU A 292 -6.99 10.21 -10.62
CA LEU A 292 -7.56 8.99 -10.07
C LEU A 292 -8.81 9.31 -9.24
N THR A 293 -9.94 9.47 -9.93
CA THR A 293 -11.24 9.92 -9.40
C THR A 293 -12.25 8.81 -9.14
N ALA A 294 -11.87 7.54 -9.33
CA ALA A 294 -12.77 6.39 -9.18
C ALA A 294 -12.15 5.29 -8.33
N ASP A 295 -13.01 4.45 -7.75
CA ASP A 295 -12.66 3.30 -6.92
C ASP A 295 -12.79 2.00 -7.73
N ASN A 296 -12.12 0.93 -7.29
CA ASN A 296 -12.17 -0.41 -7.90
C ASN A 296 -11.69 -0.41 -9.36
N VAL A 297 -10.57 0.26 -9.62
CA VAL A 297 -9.99 0.40 -10.96
C VAL A 297 -8.67 -0.34 -11.05
N THR A 298 -8.53 -1.16 -12.09
CA THR A 298 -7.25 -1.79 -12.46
C THR A 298 -6.76 -1.22 -13.79
N PHE A 299 -5.57 -0.63 -13.78
CA PHE A 299 -4.82 -0.25 -14.98
C PHE A 299 -3.93 -1.43 -15.38
N SER A 300 -4.33 -2.17 -16.40
CA SER A 300 -3.59 -3.35 -16.88
C SER A 300 -2.91 -3.06 -18.22
N GLY A 301 -1.66 -3.45 -18.40
CA GLY A 301 -0.98 -3.22 -19.67
C GLY A 301 0.28 -4.05 -19.87
N ASP A 302 0.15 -5.20 -20.53
CA ASP A 302 1.30 -5.99 -20.98
C ASP A 302 2.05 -5.24 -22.09
N GLN A 303 3.30 -4.88 -21.82
CA GLN A 303 4.16 -4.06 -22.69
C GLN A 303 3.67 -2.61 -22.95
N ALA A 304 2.77 -2.10 -22.11
CA ALA A 304 2.41 -0.68 -22.14
C ALA A 304 3.48 0.16 -21.43
N VAL A 305 4.08 1.11 -22.17
CA VAL A 305 5.05 2.07 -21.63
C VAL A 305 4.37 3.42 -21.48
N LEU A 306 4.19 3.86 -20.25
CA LEU A 306 3.69 5.18 -19.90
C LEU A 306 4.89 6.12 -19.78
N HIS A 307 5.11 6.92 -20.82
CA HIS A 307 6.23 7.84 -20.92
C HIS A 307 5.85 9.19 -20.32
N GLY A 308 6.36 9.48 -19.13
CA GLY A 308 6.10 10.72 -18.40
C GLY A 308 6.85 11.88 -19.04
N VAL A 309 6.13 12.92 -19.46
CA VAL A 309 6.74 14.13 -20.06
C VAL A 309 6.28 15.34 -19.28
N SER A 310 7.17 16.30 -19.03
CA SER A 310 6.78 17.51 -18.31
C SER A 310 5.87 18.38 -19.17
N ARG A 311 4.98 19.12 -18.52
CA ARG A 311 4.21 20.18 -19.18
C ARG A 311 5.14 21.32 -19.59
N ALA A 312 4.71 22.15 -20.55
CA ALA A 312 5.44 23.36 -20.93
C ALA A 312 5.60 24.34 -19.76
N SER A 313 6.72 25.06 -19.71
CA SER A 313 7.03 26.09 -18.70
C SER A 313 7.10 25.59 -17.25
N VAL A 314 7.60 24.36 -17.06
CA VAL A 314 7.78 23.72 -15.74
C VAL A 314 8.84 24.43 -14.88
N PHE A 315 8.57 24.59 -13.57
CA PHE A 315 9.60 24.91 -12.58
C PHE A 315 10.26 23.64 -12.07
N ALA A 316 11.57 23.65 -11.83
CA ALA A 316 12.30 22.44 -11.40
C ALA A 316 11.72 21.75 -10.15
N ALA A 317 11.04 22.50 -9.27
CA ALA A 317 10.42 21.96 -8.06
C ALA A 317 9.04 21.30 -8.29
N ASP A 318 8.37 21.59 -9.41
CA ASP A 318 7.01 21.09 -9.69
C ASP A 318 6.99 19.56 -9.74
N VAL A 319 6.03 18.98 -9.02
CA VAL A 319 5.83 17.52 -8.99
C VAL A 319 4.87 17.14 -10.10
N GLN A 320 5.23 16.15 -10.90
CA GLN A 320 4.52 15.82 -12.14
C GLN A 320 4.29 14.31 -12.31
N PRO A 321 3.40 13.71 -11.51
CA PRO A 321 2.96 12.34 -11.72
C PRO A 321 2.20 12.13 -13.03
N VAL A 322 2.31 10.92 -13.59
CA VAL A 322 1.35 10.40 -14.57
C VAL A 322 -0.01 10.27 -13.91
N PHE A 323 -0.11 9.54 -12.80
CA PHE A 323 -1.37 9.34 -12.08
C PHE A 323 -1.35 10.01 -10.71
N SER A 324 -2.43 10.70 -10.34
CA SER A 324 -2.56 11.26 -8.99
C SER A 324 -3.99 11.28 -8.50
N THR A 325 -4.21 10.89 -7.24
CA THR A 325 -5.47 11.16 -6.55
C THR A 325 -5.57 12.64 -6.19
N ASP A 326 -6.67 13.09 -5.60
CA ASP A 326 -6.68 14.39 -4.91
C ASP A 326 -5.94 14.28 -3.56
N LYS A 327 -5.66 15.42 -2.92
CA LYS A 327 -5.04 15.50 -1.58
C LYS A 327 -6.05 15.14 -0.50
N ASN A 328 -6.37 13.85 -0.43
CA ASN A 328 -7.38 13.32 0.46
C ASN A 328 -6.90 13.31 1.92
N MET A 329 -7.57 14.10 2.77
CA MET A 329 -7.28 14.14 4.21
C MET A 329 -7.72 12.88 4.96
N SER A 330 -8.71 12.16 4.43
CA SER A 330 -9.22 10.91 5.00
C SER A 330 -8.61 9.69 4.30
N VAL A 331 -8.08 8.75 5.08
CA VAL A 331 -7.66 7.44 4.57
C VAL A 331 -8.87 6.69 3.99
N GLY A 332 -8.74 6.13 2.80
CA GLY A 332 -9.80 5.39 2.12
C GLY A 332 -10.83 6.25 1.39
N ALA A 333 -10.52 7.53 1.15
CA ALA A 333 -11.27 8.38 0.23
C ALA A 333 -11.23 7.84 -1.21
N ARG A 334 -10.20 7.04 -1.54
CA ARG A 334 -10.15 6.18 -2.72
C ARG A 334 -9.91 4.74 -2.32
N LYS A 335 -10.42 3.79 -3.11
CA LYS A 335 -10.35 2.36 -2.79
C LYS A 335 -9.96 1.51 -3.98
N ASN A 336 -9.20 0.44 -3.72
CA ASN A 336 -8.95 -0.66 -4.66
C ASN A 336 -8.42 -0.18 -6.02
N ILE A 337 -7.28 0.51 -6.02
CA ILE A 337 -6.60 0.97 -7.24
C ILE A 337 -5.42 0.03 -7.50
N THR A 338 -5.37 -0.57 -8.69
CA THR A 338 -4.32 -1.54 -9.06
C THR A 338 -3.63 -1.12 -10.36
N PHE A 339 -2.31 -1.20 -10.39
CA PHE A 339 -1.48 -1.12 -11.59
C PHE A 339 -0.88 -2.50 -11.84
N ASP A 340 -1.12 -3.07 -13.02
CA ASP A 340 -0.78 -4.46 -13.36
C ASP A 340 -0.03 -4.54 -14.70
N GLY A 341 1.23 -4.99 -14.65
CA GLY A 341 2.09 -5.21 -15.82
C GLY A 341 2.60 -3.95 -16.54
N VAL A 342 2.17 -2.75 -16.11
CA VAL A 342 2.52 -1.48 -16.76
C VAL A 342 3.98 -1.06 -16.50
N THR A 343 4.57 -0.39 -17.49
CA THR A 343 5.93 0.19 -17.41
C THR A 343 5.85 1.72 -17.36
N PHE A 344 6.63 2.33 -16.47
CA PHE A 344 6.83 3.78 -16.42
C PHE A 344 8.23 4.15 -16.91
N ASP A 345 8.30 5.12 -17.82
CA ASP A 345 9.55 5.71 -18.30
C ASP A 345 9.53 7.24 -18.10
N PRO A 346 10.36 7.79 -17.19
CA PRO A 346 10.46 9.23 -16.93
C PRO A 346 11.45 9.96 -17.86
N GLU A 347 11.89 9.32 -18.96
CA GLU A 347 12.87 9.94 -19.84
C GLU A 347 12.31 11.22 -20.50
N ASN A 348 12.87 12.38 -20.16
CA ASN A 348 12.57 13.62 -20.85
C ASN A 348 13.82 14.49 -20.96
N ASN A 349 14.61 14.28 -22.01
CA ASN A 349 15.85 15.02 -22.24
C ASN A 349 15.66 16.53 -22.46
N ALA A 350 14.44 16.99 -22.72
CA ALA A 350 14.14 18.42 -22.81
C ALA A 350 14.09 19.11 -21.44
N ASP A 351 13.96 18.35 -20.35
CA ASP A 351 13.86 18.90 -19.00
C ASP A 351 15.22 19.10 -18.32
N ALA A 352 15.24 20.01 -17.33
CA ALA A 352 16.34 20.11 -16.39
C ALA A 352 16.58 18.77 -15.67
N THR A 353 17.84 18.48 -15.37
CA THR A 353 18.33 17.21 -14.80
C THR A 353 17.59 16.71 -13.54
N ASN A 354 16.84 17.58 -12.86
CA ASN A 354 16.13 17.29 -11.61
C ASN A 354 14.59 17.39 -11.73
N SER A 355 14.00 17.25 -12.93
CA SER A 355 12.54 17.26 -13.09
C SER A 355 11.87 16.18 -12.21
N ASN A 356 10.94 16.59 -11.35
CA ASN A 356 10.29 15.72 -10.38
C ASN A 356 9.09 14.96 -10.99
N GLN A 357 9.36 14.25 -12.09
CA GLN A 357 8.41 13.39 -12.75
C GLN A 357 8.17 12.11 -11.94
N ARG A 358 6.91 11.67 -11.90
CA ARG A 358 6.51 10.50 -11.11
C ARG A 358 5.62 9.56 -11.89
N PHE A 359 5.61 8.28 -11.52
CA PHE A 359 4.58 7.38 -12.00
C PHE A 359 3.25 7.69 -11.29
N VAL A 360 3.24 7.62 -9.96
CA VAL A 360 2.03 7.76 -9.14
C VAL A 360 2.26 8.68 -7.95
N TYR A 361 1.29 9.56 -7.68
CA TYR A 361 1.16 10.29 -6.42
C TYR A 361 -0.18 9.96 -5.76
N ALA A 362 -0.19 9.03 -4.81
CA ALA A 362 -1.40 8.51 -4.18
C ALA A 362 -1.56 9.05 -2.75
N VAL A 363 -2.72 9.63 -2.46
CA VAL A 363 -3.08 10.16 -1.14
C VAL A 363 -4.47 9.64 -0.75
N GLY A 364 -4.60 9.08 0.46
CA GLY A 364 -5.92 8.66 0.98
C GLY A 364 -6.46 7.37 0.36
N VAL A 365 -5.61 6.44 -0.09
CA VAL A 365 -6.04 5.20 -0.74
C VAL A 365 -6.11 4.04 0.25
N ASP A 366 -7.18 3.25 0.22
CA ASP A 366 -7.29 1.94 0.88
C ASP A 366 -7.27 0.83 -0.18
N GLY A 367 -6.19 0.05 -0.23
CA GLY A 367 -6.01 -0.99 -1.24
C GLY A 367 -5.36 -0.46 -2.52
N LEU A 368 -4.12 0.03 -2.43
CA LEU A 368 -3.29 0.39 -3.58
C LEU A 368 -2.37 -0.77 -3.95
N ARG A 369 -2.37 -1.22 -5.19
CA ARG A 369 -1.57 -2.38 -5.63
C ARG A 369 -0.70 -2.06 -6.85
N PHE A 370 0.54 -2.53 -6.83
CA PHE A 370 1.46 -2.55 -7.96
C PHE A 370 1.87 -4.01 -8.20
N LEU A 371 1.38 -4.61 -9.27
CA LEU A 371 1.60 -6.01 -9.62
C LEU A 371 2.42 -6.08 -10.92
N ASP A 372 3.56 -6.76 -10.88
CA ASP A 372 4.48 -6.96 -12.02
C ASP A 372 4.85 -5.66 -12.77
N THR A 373 4.85 -4.54 -12.04
CA THR A 373 5.10 -3.24 -12.65
C THR A 373 6.58 -2.99 -12.86
N LYS A 374 6.88 -2.12 -13.84
CA LYS A 374 8.26 -1.74 -14.15
C LYS A 374 8.42 -0.23 -14.06
N GLY A 375 9.52 0.22 -13.46
CA GLY A 375 9.97 1.60 -13.55
C GLY A 375 11.37 1.61 -14.15
N GLY A 376 11.58 2.33 -15.26
CA GLY A 376 12.94 2.55 -15.71
C GLY A 376 13.10 3.65 -16.74
N SER A 377 14.17 4.43 -16.59
CA SER A 377 14.49 5.49 -17.54
C SER A 377 15.23 4.93 -18.74
N SER A 378 14.69 5.19 -19.93
CA SER A 378 15.35 4.82 -21.19
C SER A 378 16.60 5.67 -21.49
N GLY A 379 16.77 6.84 -20.87
CA GLY A 379 17.97 7.67 -20.96
C GLY A 379 18.70 7.82 -19.63
N SER A 380 18.99 9.04 -19.18
CA SER A 380 19.83 9.25 -17.96
C SER A 380 19.04 9.03 -16.68
N ARG A 381 19.67 8.50 -15.62
CA ARG A 381 19.02 8.22 -14.33
C ARG A 381 18.24 9.43 -13.80
N ARG A 382 16.91 9.34 -13.82
CA ARG A 382 15.98 10.41 -13.41
C ARG A 382 14.61 9.87 -12.99
N GLY A 383 13.77 10.75 -12.43
CA GLY A 383 12.40 10.45 -12.06
C GLY A 383 12.24 9.66 -10.75
N TYR A 384 11.02 9.69 -10.22
CA TYR A 384 10.61 8.94 -9.04
C TYR A 384 9.49 7.97 -9.42
N TYR A 385 9.40 6.80 -8.79
CA TYR A 385 8.34 5.87 -9.13
C TYR A 385 7.03 6.25 -8.43
N ALA A 386 6.85 5.90 -7.16
CA ALA A 386 5.59 6.11 -6.45
C ALA A 386 5.78 6.94 -5.18
N HIS A 387 4.88 7.89 -4.96
CA HIS A 387 4.77 8.64 -3.71
C HIS A 387 3.42 8.36 -3.08
N ILE A 388 3.43 7.79 -1.88
CA ILE A 388 2.24 7.21 -1.24
C ILE A 388 2.07 7.82 0.14
N GLN A 389 0.95 8.49 0.36
CA GLN A 389 0.66 9.23 1.59
C GLN A 389 -0.70 8.86 2.16
N ASN A 390 -0.83 8.89 3.49
CA ASN A 390 -2.12 8.82 4.19
C ASN A 390 -2.99 7.64 3.69
N SER A 391 -2.38 6.47 3.53
CA SER A 391 -2.98 5.33 2.82
C SER A 391 -2.93 4.08 3.68
N LYS A 392 -3.67 3.04 3.31
CA LYS A 392 -3.61 1.73 3.98
C LYS A 392 -3.73 0.58 3.00
N ASN A 393 -3.26 -0.60 3.43
CA ASN A 393 -3.30 -1.82 2.63
C ASN A 393 -2.61 -1.66 1.27
N VAL A 394 -1.37 -1.18 1.27
CA VAL A 394 -0.56 -0.97 0.07
C VAL A 394 0.25 -2.23 -0.23
N GLN A 395 0.19 -2.71 -1.47
CA GLN A 395 0.90 -3.91 -1.91
C GLN A 395 1.75 -3.62 -3.15
N VAL A 396 2.98 -4.09 -3.14
CA VAL A 396 3.89 -4.09 -4.29
C VAL A 396 4.40 -5.52 -4.46
N ASP A 397 4.17 -6.14 -5.61
CA ASP A 397 4.61 -7.50 -5.88
C ASP A 397 5.15 -7.60 -7.30
N GLY A 398 6.32 -8.23 -7.49
CA GLY A 398 6.91 -8.44 -8.82
C GLY A 398 7.58 -7.19 -9.42
N HIS A 399 7.79 -6.11 -8.64
CA HIS A 399 8.27 -4.84 -9.18
C HIS A 399 9.72 -4.91 -9.68
N ARG A 400 9.97 -4.32 -10.86
CA ARG A 400 11.33 -4.15 -11.41
C ARG A 400 11.64 -2.69 -11.62
N HIS A 401 12.75 -2.26 -11.07
CA HIS A 401 13.21 -0.88 -11.10
C HIS A 401 14.59 -0.81 -11.73
N GLN A 402 14.79 0.06 -12.70
CA GLN A 402 16.07 0.20 -13.41
C GLN A 402 16.40 1.66 -13.74
N LYS A 403 17.55 2.16 -13.32
CA LYS A 403 18.09 3.45 -13.79
C LYS A 403 17.15 4.63 -13.50
N MET A 404 16.54 4.71 -12.32
CA MET A 404 15.78 5.90 -11.90
C MET A 404 16.36 6.53 -10.64
N THR A 405 15.98 7.77 -10.33
CA THR A 405 16.49 8.44 -9.12
C THR A 405 15.86 7.86 -7.86
N GLY A 406 14.53 7.82 -7.80
CA GLY A 406 13.79 7.35 -6.62
C GLY A 406 12.81 6.23 -6.94
N GLY A 407 12.68 5.25 -6.05
CA GLY A 407 11.63 4.24 -6.13
C GLY A 407 10.36 4.66 -5.39
N PHE A 408 10.13 4.10 -4.20
CA PHE A 408 8.90 4.28 -3.44
C PHE A 408 9.13 5.19 -2.24
N ASN A 409 8.47 6.36 -2.21
CA ASN A 409 8.38 7.19 -1.02
C ASN A 409 7.04 6.92 -0.31
N VAL A 410 7.09 6.56 0.96
CA VAL A 410 5.95 6.07 1.75
C VAL A 410 5.88 6.83 3.06
N ARG A 411 4.71 7.44 3.35
CA ARG A 411 4.51 8.27 4.56
C ARG A 411 3.09 8.15 5.08
N TYR A 412 2.89 8.03 6.39
CA TYR A 412 1.53 7.90 6.96
C TYR A 412 0.76 6.72 6.37
N VAL A 413 1.47 5.60 6.17
CA VAL A 413 0.88 4.39 5.60
C VAL A 413 0.70 3.32 6.67
N ASP A 414 -0.49 2.74 6.66
CA ASP A 414 -0.86 1.66 7.56
C ASP A 414 -0.97 0.34 6.78
N GLY A 415 0.09 -0.48 6.84
CA GLY A 415 0.23 -1.69 6.04
C GLY A 415 0.84 -1.40 4.66
N PHE A 416 2.16 -1.49 4.55
CA PHE A 416 2.91 -1.46 3.28
C PHE A 416 3.64 -2.79 3.12
N VAL A 417 3.31 -3.54 2.08
CA VAL A 417 3.90 -4.85 1.80
C VAL A 417 4.56 -4.81 0.43
N MET A 418 5.86 -5.04 0.38
CA MET A 418 6.64 -5.17 -0.85
C MET A 418 7.33 -6.52 -0.92
N THR A 419 7.03 -7.30 -1.96
CA THR A 419 7.59 -8.63 -2.20
C THR A 419 8.08 -8.79 -3.63
N ASN A 420 8.98 -9.74 -3.85
CA ASN A 420 9.42 -10.18 -5.19
C ASN A 420 9.95 -9.03 -6.06
N PHE A 421 10.89 -8.24 -5.53
CA PHE A 421 11.36 -7.02 -6.20
C PHE A 421 12.79 -7.11 -6.71
N LEU A 422 13.09 -6.29 -7.73
CA LEU A 422 14.45 -6.04 -8.20
C LEU A 422 14.66 -4.53 -8.37
N PHE A 423 15.64 -3.97 -7.67
CA PHE A 423 16.14 -2.62 -7.90
C PHE A 423 17.54 -2.65 -8.49
N GLU A 424 17.71 -2.01 -9.65
CA GLU A 424 18.97 -1.85 -10.37
C GLU A 424 19.26 -0.36 -10.63
N ASP A 425 20.42 0.12 -10.22
CA ASP A 425 20.91 1.50 -10.49
C ASP A 425 19.91 2.60 -10.10
N PHE A 426 19.74 2.78 -8.79
CA PHE A 426 18.89 3.81 -8.19
C PHE A 426 19.74 4.86 -7.46
N SER A 427 19.17 6.02 -7.07
CA SER A 427 19.79 6.85 -6.03
C SER A 427 19.30 6.43 -4.64
N GLU A 428 17.98 6.27 -4.51
CA GLU A 428 17.28 5.81 -3.31
C GLU A 428 16.11 4.90 -3.71
N ALA A 429 16.10 3.64 -3.27
CA ALA A 429 15.10 2.67 -3.75
C ALA A 429 13.77 2.75 -2.98
N ILE A 430 13.82 2.71 -1.65
CA ILE A 430 12.62 2.77 -0.80
C ILE A 430 12.86 3.77 0.33
N ASP A 431 12.06 4.82 0.39
CA ASP A 431 12.12 5.88 1.39
C ASP A 431 10.86 5.85 2.25
N LEU A 432 10.97 5.29 3.45
CA LEU A 432 9.93 5.35 4.46
C LEU A 432 10.10 6.65 5.24
N ASP A 433 9.53 7.73 4.70
CA ASP A 433 9.80 9.11 5.07
C ASP A 433 8.84 9.65 6.15
N GLY A 434 8.36 8.84 7.08
CA GLY A 434 7.51 9.32 8.16
C GLY A 434 6.55 8.29 8.70
N ALA A 435 5.86 8.68 9.78
CA ALA A 435 5.12 7.79 10.67
C ALA A 435 4.26 6.77 9.92
N SER A 436 4.78 5.57 9.73
CA SER A 436 4.08 4.47 9.06
C SER A 436 4.21 3.21 9.92
N GLN A 437 3.30 2.27 9.73
CA GLN A 437 3.26 1.07 10.57
C GLN A 437 2.92 -0.19 9.79
N ARG A 438 3.33 -1.35 10.33
CA ARG A 438 3.07 -2.67 9.76
C ARG A 438 3.70 -2.81 8.37
N VAL A 439 4.99 -2.52 8.28
CA VAL A 439 5.77 -2.53 7.03
C VAL A 439 6.43 -3.90 6.83
N VAL A 440 6.31 -4.45 5.62
CA VAL A 440 6.98 -5.70 5.22
C VAL A 440 7.69 -5.48 3.89
N ILE A 441 9.01 -5.64 3.85
CA ILE A 441 9.82 -5.55 2.61
C ILE A 441 10.69 -6.80 2.53
N ARG A 442 10.31 -7.72 1.65
CA ARG A 442 10.80 -9.11 1.67
C ARG A 442 11.08 -9.64 0.27
N ASN A 443 11.95 -10.64 0.17
CA ASN A 443 12.20 -11.40 -1.06
C ASN A 443 12.57 -10.54 -2.27
N GLY A 444 13.81 -10.08 -2.34
CA GLY A 444 14.22 -9.22 -3.45
C GLY A 444 15.72 -9.10 -3.66
N VAL A 445 16.08 -8.17 -4.53
CA VAL A 445 17.48 -7.88 -4.88
C VAL A 445 17.66 -6.38 -5.02
N PHE A 446 18.69 -5.84 -4.37
CA PHE A 446 19.22 -4.51 -4.66
C PHE A 446 20.59 -4.64 -5.32
N LYS A 447 20.77 -3.98 -6.45
CA LYS A 447 22.09 -3.84 -7.07
C LYS A 447 22.27 -2.46 -7.67
N SER A 448 23.48 -1.94 -7.67
CA SER A 448 23.74 -0.63 -8.29
C SER A 448 25.05 -0.62 -9.07
N THR A 449 25.29 0.50 -9.75
CA THR A 449 26.53 0.79 -10.49
C THR A 449 27.60 1.38 -9.56
N SER A 450 27.21 1.89 -8.38
CA SER A 450 28.12 2.53 -7.44
C SER A 450 27.72 2.32 -5.97
N ARG A 451 28.72 2.30 -5.08
CA ARG A 451 28.55 2.04 -3.63
C ARG A 451 28.02 3.23 -2.82
N VAL A 452 27.19 4.09 -3.41
CA VAL A 452 26.64 5.30 -2.77
C VAL A 452 25.12 5.34 -2.70
N ASN A 453 24.43 4.38 -3.31
CA ASN A 453 22.98 4.40 -3.47
C ASN A 453 22.26 3.70 -2.32
N GLN A 454 21.35 4.39 -1.65
CA GLN A 454 20.66 3.91 -0.45
C GLN A 454 19.52 2.97 -0.81
N CYS A 455 19.49 1.77 -0.21
CA CYS A 455 18.44 0.79 -0.54
C CYS A 455 17.14 1.14 0.20
N ILE A 456 17.17 1.22 1.53
CA ILE A 456 15.97 1.47 2.33
C ILE A 456 16.25 2.51 3.42
N ASP A 457 15.50 3.61 3.40
CA ASP A 457 15.43 4.55 4.51
C ASP A 457 14.21 4.22 5.39
N VAL A 458 14.41 4.04 6.69
CA VAL A 458 13.42 3.51 7.66
C VAL A 458 13.27 4.55 8.77
N ASN A 459 12.60 5.66 8.46
CA ASN A 459 12.38 6.74 9.41
C ASN A 459 11.01 6.63 10.07
N ASP A 460 10.94 6.79 11.39
CA ASP A 460 9.66 6.91 12.11
C ASP A 460 8.77 5.65 11.98
N GLN A 461 9.36 4.46 11.79
CA GLN A 461 8.60 3.24 11.49
C GLN A 461 8.23 2.43 12.74
N VAL A 462 7.03 1.85 12.74
CA VAL A 462 6.55 1.01 13.84
C VAL A 462 6.12 -0.35 13.30
N ASP A 463 6.62 -1.44 13.89
CA ASP A 463 6.31 -2.80 13.43
C ASP A 463 6.75 -3.03 11.97
N ALA A 464 8.07 -3.05 11.75
CA ALA A 464 8.65 -3.25 10.42
C ALA A 464 9.44 -4.56 10.34
N SER A 465 9.31 -5.25 9.21
CA SER A 465 9.89 -6.57 8.97
C SER A 465 10.55 -6.59 7.59
N ILE A 466 11.87 -6.42 7.56
CA ILE A 466 12.64 -6.12 6.34
C ILE A 466 13.73 -7.19 6.18
N GLY A 467 13.80 -7.85 5.03
CA GLY A 467 14.78 -8.94 4.89
C GLY A 467 14.58 -9.85 3.70
N ASP A 468 15.23 -11.01 3.73
CA ASP A 468 15.16 -12.02 2.67
C ASP A 468 15.60 -11.47 1.30
N PHE A 469 16.68 -10.70 1.25
CA PHE A 469 17.17 -10.13 -0.01
C PHE A 469 18.70 -10.12 -0.10
N SER A 470 19.19 -10.03 -1.34
CA SER A 470 20.62 -9.84 -1.61
C SER A 470 20.94 -8.40 -2.02
N VAL A 471 22.11 -7.91 -1.62
CA VAL A 471 22.62 -6.58 -1.98
C VAL A 471 23.96 -6.67 -2.71
N ASN A 472 24.17 -5.88 -3.77
CA ASN A 472 25.44 -5.88 -4.50
C ASN A 472 25.80 -4.50 -5.07
N ASN A 473 27.01 -4.02 -4.78
CA ASN A 473 27.51 -2.74 -5.31
C ASN A 473 26.59 -1.55 -5.00
N THR A 474 26.03 -1.51 -3.79
CA THR A 474 25.10 -0.48 -3.29
C THR A 474 25.74 0.37 -2.19
N GLY A 475 25.11 1.48 -1.80
CA GLY A 475 25.44 2.24 -0.59
C GLY A 475 24.86 1.59 0.66
N THR A 476 24.32 2.41 1.57
CA THR A 476 23.66 1.95 2.80
C THR A 476 22.50 0.99 2.48
N ILE A 477 22.45 -0.15 3.19
CA ILE A 477 21.36 -1.13 3.04
C ILE A 477 20.11 -0.61 3.75
N VAL A 478 20.23 -0.33 5.04
CA VAL A 478 19.13 0.18 5.85
C VAL A 478 19.64 1.29 6.77
N THR A 479 18.89 2.38 6.80
CA THR A 479 19.01 3.47 7.77
C THR A 479 17.78 3.42 8.68
N VAL A 480 17.94 3.14 9.97
CA VAL A 480 16.84 3.20 10.96
C VAL A 480 16.99 4.48 11.76
N ASN A 481 16.06 5.41 11.60
CA ASN A 481 16.11 6.71 12.28
C ASN A 481 14.70 7.27 12.57
N TYR A 482 14.64 8.52 12.99
CA TYR A 482 13.40 9.28 13.17
C TYR A 482 13.62 10.74 12.78
N LYS A 483 12.55 11.47 12.43
CA LYS A 483 12.61 12.86 11.95
C LYS A 483 11.92 13.80 12.93
N THR A 484 12.69 14.68 13.54
CA THR A 484 12.19 15.74 14.45
C THR A 484 11.40 16.83 13.73
N THR A 485 11.42 16.83 12.40
CA THR A 485 10.72 17.79 11.52
C THR A 485 9.43 17.24 10.92
N THR A 486 9.11 15.97 11.17
CA THR A 486 7.91 15.32 10.65
C THR A 486 6.94 15.06 11.82
N PRO A 487 5.73 15.64 11.82
CA PRO A 487 4.78 15.41 12.90
C PRO A 487 4.15 14.01 12.81
N ASP A 488 3.58 13.55 13.93
CA ASP A 488 2.95 12.23 14.06
C ASP A 488 1.78 12.02 13.10
N THR A 489 1.02 13.08 12.80
CA THR A 489 -0.20 12.95 12.00
C THR A 489 -0.05 13.59 10.62
N PHE A 490 -0.69 12.98 9.63
CA PHE A 490 -0.78 13.55 8.28
C PHE A 490 -1.45 14.93 8.26
N ALA A 491 -2.43 15.17 9.15
CA ALA A 491 -3.13 16.45 9.23
C ALA A 491 -2.19 17.58 9.66
N GLU A 492 -1.38 17.38 10.69
CA GLU A 492 -0.36 18.34 11.13
C GLU A 492 0.71 18.55 10.07
N TYR A 493 1.13 17.47 9.40
CA TYR A 493 2.08 17.54 8.29
C TYR A 493 1.55 18.46 7.20
N VAL A 494 0.37 18.19 6.65
CA VAL A 494 -0.23 19.00 5.59
C VAL A 494 -0.45 20.46 6.03
N ALA A 495 -0.84 20.69 7.28
CA ALA A 495 -1.04 22.02 7.82
C ALA A 495 0.26 22.81 8.02
N GLY A 496 1.43 22.16 7.93
CA GLY A 496 2.72 22.80 8.17
C GLY A 496 2.86 23.32 9.60
N THR A 497 2.17 22.69 10.56
CA THR A 497 2.21 23.14 11.97
C THR A 497 3.58 22.86 12.59
N ILE A 498 3.95 23.66 13.58
CA ILE A 498 5.13 23.37 14.42
C ILE A 498 4.99 21.95 14.98
N VAL A 499 6.02 21.13 14.79
CA VAL A 499 6.06 19.75 15.28
C VAL A 499 6.03 19.75 16.81
N ARG A 500 5.00 19.15 17.39
CA ARG A 500 4.84 19.02 18.86
C ARG A 500 5.22 17.65 19.36
N ASN A 501 4.83 16.62 18.61
CA ASN A 501 5.13 15.21 18.83
C ASN A 501 5.56 14.57 17.50
N PHE A 502 6.39 13.55 17.58
CA PHE A 502 6.90 12.78 16.44
C PHE A 502 7.19 11.32 16.86
N GLN A 503 7.15 10.43 15.88
CA GLN A 503 7.19 9.00 16.10
C GLN A 503 8.62 8.49 16.00
N VAL A 504 9.13 7.88 17.08
CA VAL A 504 10.43 7.21 17.04
C VAL A 504 10.27 5.78 16.50
N GLY A 505 11.23 5.36 15.68
CA GLY A 505 11.30 4.01 15.12
C GLY A 505 11.36 2.93 16.21
N LYS A 506 10.48 1.91 16.12
CA LYS A 506 10.44 0.81 17.10
C LYS A 506 9.90 -0.50 16.56
N ARG A 507 10.38 -1.61 17.15
CA ARG A 507 10.00 -3.00 16.79
C ARG A 507 10.29 -3.29 15.33
N ILE A 508 11.57 -3.24 14.98
CA ILE A 508 12.06 -3.37 13.60
C ILE A 508 12.97 -4.59 13.52
N LEU A 509 12.62 -5.52 12.64
CA LEU A 509 13.40 -6.71 12.34
C LEU A 509 14.07 -6.57 10.97
N LEU A 510 15.39 -6.62 10.94
CA LEU A 510 16.23 -6.74 9.75
C LEU A 510 16.81 -8.16 9.72
N SER A 511 16.47 -8.97 8.71
CA SER A 511 16.82 -10.41 8.73
C SER A 511 17.19 -11.01 7.38
N ASN A 512 18.07 -12.01 7.37
CA ASN A 512 18.36 -12.82 6.17
C ASN A 512 18.85 -11.96 4.99
N ILE A 513 19.84 -11.10 5.26
CA ILE A 513 20.42 -10.19 4.27
C ILE A 513 21.82 -10.69 3.94
N SER A 514 22.12 -10.84 2.65
CA SER A 514 23.46 -11.22 2.21
C SER A 514 23.94 -10.35 1.06
N GLY A 515 25.26 -10.19 0.91
CA GLY A 515 25.75 -9.39 -0.20
C GLY A 515 27.21 -9.00 -0.11
N SER A 516 27.64 -8.24 -1.11
CA SER A 516 29.02 -7.79 -1.20
C SER A 516 29.17 -6.45 -1.89
N ALA A 517 30.31 -5.78 -1.67
CA ALA A 517 30.59 -4.44 -2.20
C ALA A 517 29.51 -3.44 -1.78
N VAL A 518 29.25 -3.31 -0.48
CA VAL A 518 28.17 -2.47 0.06
C VAL A 518 28.75 -1.30 0.85
N GLY A 519 28.25 -0.07 0.71
CA GLY A 519 28.78 1.09 1.45
C GLY A 519 30.27 1.35 1.20
N SER A 520 30.95 2.07 2.07
CA SER A 520 32.40 2.34 1.99
C SER A 520 32.91 2.85 3.36
N ALA A 521 34.17 3.27 3.43
CA ALA A 521 34.66 4.02 4.59
C ALA A 521 33.89 5.35 4.81
N ALA A 522 33.24 5.93 3.79
CA ALA A 522 32.42 7.14 3.97
C ALA A 522 30.93 6.84 4.20
N ILE A 523 30.49 5.61 3.94
CA ILE A 523 29.06 5.25 3.86
C ILE A 523 28.84 3.93 4.61
N PRO A 524 28.14 3.92 5.74
CA PRO A 524 27.94 2.69 6.50
C PRO A 524 27.06 1.69 5.74
N ALA A 525 27.22 0.39 6.00
CA ALA A 525 26.30 -0.62 5.48
C ALA A 525 24.94 -0.57 6.20
N PHE A 526 24.97 -0.32 7.51
CA PHE A 526 23.79 -0.09 8.34
C PHE A 526 24.00 1.15 9.19
N TYR A 527 22.96 1.97 9.29
CA TYR A 527 22.94 3.15 10.14
C TYR A 527 21.73 3.08 11.09
N ILE A 528 21.93 3.21 12.40
CA ILE A 528 20.87 3.08 13.41
C ILE A 528 20.97 4.20 14.45
N GLY A 529 19.86 4.92 14.64
CA GLY A 529 19.74 5.96 15.67
C GLY A 529 20.13 7.36 15.19
N TRP A 530 20.03 8.35 16.08
CA TRP A 530 20.22 9.75 15.73
C TRP A 530 21.70 10.19 15.80
N ASP A 531 22.17 10.97 14.82
CA ASP A 531 23.47 11.64 14.91
C ASP A 531 23.34 12.97 15.67
N TRP A 532 23.82 12.98 16.90
CA TRP A 532 23.84 14.17 17.74
C TRP A 532 24.78 15.28 17.24
N SER A 533 25.70 14.98 16.33
CA SER A 533 26.56 16.00 15.71
C SER A 533 25.81 16.92 14.75
N ALA A 534 24.66 16.48 14.23
CA ALA A 534 23.78 17.29 13.38
C ALA A 534 23.03 18.41 14.14
N GLY A 535 23.09 18.42 15.50
CA GLY A 535 22.44 19.40 16.35
C GLY A 535 20.91 19.22 16.47
N ASN A 536 20.25 20.12 17.22
CA ASN A 536 18.78 20.25 17.30
C ASN A 536 18.00 18.98 17.70
N HIS A 537 18.52 18.17 18.62
CA HIS A 537 17.76 17.03 19.16
C HIS A 537 16.52 17.52 19.90
N ALA A 538 15.39 16.85 19.68
CA ALA A 538 14.09 17.31 20.15
C ALA A 538 13.69 16.77 21.54
N GLY A 539 14.60 16.12 22.27
CA GLY A 539 14.32 15.50 23.57
C GLY A 539 13.42 14.27 23.45
N ALA A 540 13.75 13.36 22.52
CA ALA A 540 13.09 12.06 22.37
C ALA A 540 13.97 10.89 22.84
N ALA A 541 13.34 9.75 23.11
CA ALA A 541 14.07 8.52 23.36
C ALA A 541 14.71 7.99 22.07
N PRO A 542 15.78 7.18 22.15
CA PRO A 542 16.37 6.51 21.00
C PRO A 542 15.39 5.55 20.31
N VAL A 543 15.76 5.07 19.11
CA VAL A 543 15.07 3.95 18.45
C VAL A 543 15.07 2.69 19.34
N GLN A 544 14.01 1.88 19.26
CA GLN A 544 13.74 0.85 20.27
C GLN A 544 13.43 -0.51 19.65
N ASP A 545 13.82 -1.59 20.33
CA ASP A 545 13.46 -2.96 19.93
C ASP A 545 13.89 -3.29 18.48
N ILE A 546 15.16 -2.99 18.17
CA ILE A 546 15.73 -3.22 16.83
C ILE A 546 16.49 -4.54 16.84
N THR A 547 16.22 -5.43 15.87
CA THR A 547 16.94 -6.70 15.73
C THR A 547 17.54 -6.83 14.33
N LEU A 548 18.85 -7.01 14.25
CA LEU A 548 19.56 -7.44 13.05
C LEU A 548 19.93 -8.90 13.24
N GLN A 549 19.49 -9.79 12.34
CA GLN A 549 19.77 -11.21 12.47
C GLN A 549 20.07 -11.94 11.16
N ASN A 550 20.97 -12.92 11.22
CA ASN A 550 21.30 -13.79 10.09
C ASN A 550 21.74 -12.98 8.86
N ILE A 551 22.80 -12.19 9.03
CA ILE A 551 23.34 -11.27 8.01
C ILE A 551 24.75 -11.71 7.62
N VAL A 552 25.05 -11.80 6.33
CA VAL A 552 26.38 -12.16 5.83
C VAL A 552 26.83 -11.16 4.77
N LEU A 553 27.81 -10.32 5.11
CA LEU A 553 28.36 -9.31 4.22
C LEU A 553 29.85 -9.53 3.98
N ASP A 554 30.29 -9.21 2.77
CA ASP A 554 31.70 -9.27 2.37
C ASP A 554 32.10 -8.03 1.56
N ASP A 555 33.26 -7.43 1.87
CA ASP A 555 33.65 -6.11 1.33
C ASP A 555 32.53 -5.07 1.52
N HIS A 556 32.38 -4.59 2.75
CA HIS A 556 31.27 -3.70 3.10
C HIS A 556 31.70 -2.52 3.96
N GLY A 557 30.91 -1.45 4.00
CA GLY A 557 31.07 -0.36 4.95
C GLY A 557 30.76 -0.81 6.38
N TYR A 558 31.26 -0.09 7.36
CA TYR A 558 31.02 -0.35 8.79
C TYR A 558 29.53 -0.26 9.19
N PHE A 559 29.22 -0.79 10.36
CA PHE A 559 27.90 -0.65 10.99
C PHE A 559 27.97 0.54 11.94
N ASP A 560 27.15 1.57 11.70
CA ASP A 560 27.11 2.80 12.49
C ASP A 560 25.87 2.83 13.38
N ILE A 561 26.05 2.55 14.66
CA ILE A 561 24.98 2.50 15.65
C ILE A 561 25.20 3.65 16.63
N ARG A 562 24.35 4.68 16.55
CA ARG A 562 24.47 5.94 17.30
C ARG A 562 23.63 6.02 18.56
N GLU A 563 22.58 5.23 18.64
CA GLU A 563 21.78 5.05 19.85
C GLU A 563 20.67 4.05 19.56
N ALA A 564 20.37 3.20 20.53
CA ALA A 564 19.25 2.29 20.47
C ALA A 564 19.02 1.66 21.84
N VAL A 565 17.75 1.41 22.17
CA VAL A 565 17.38 0.63 23.37
C VAL A 565 16.86 -0.74 22.94
N ASN A 566 17.30 -1.80 23.63
CA ASN A 566 17.00 -3.19 23.28
C ASN A 566 17.40 -3.55 21.82
N LEU A 567 18.60 -3.13 21.42
CA LEU A 567 19.21 -3.50 20.14
C LEU A 567 19.79 -4.92 20.20
N LYS A 568 19.50 -5.74 19.20
CA LYS A 568 20.00 -7.11 19.08
C LYS A 568 20.77 -7.31 17.80
N LEU A 569 22.01 -7.78 17.90
CA LEU A 569 22.82 -8.23 16.76
C LEU A 569 23.03 -9.74 16.88
N LYS A 570 22.42 -10.53 15.99
CA LYS A 570 22.37 -11.99 16.11
C LYS A 570 22.89 -12.70 14.87
N ASP A 571 23.85 -13.60 15.02
CA ASP A 571 24.36 -14.44 13.93
C ASP A 571 24.71 -13.61 12.68
N ILE A 572 25.60 -12.62 12.86
CA ILE A 572 26.05 -11.70 11.82
C ILE A 572 27.49 -12.03 11.46
N THR A 573 27.80 -12.13 10.17
CA THR A 573 29.15 -12.30 9.66
C THR A 573 29.55 -11.11 8.78
N SER A 574 30.64 -10.46 9.16
CA SER A 574 31.23 -9.26 8.56
C SER A 574 32.64 -9.61 8.06
N TYR A 575 32.80 -9.74 6.75
CA TYR A 575 34.09 -9.97 6.10
C TYR A 575 34.58 -8.69 5.43
N ARG A 576 35.84 -8.32 5.67
CA ARG A 576 36.53 -7.20 4.98
C ARG A 576 35.77 -5.88 5.11
N ALA A 577 35.37 -5.54 6.33
CA ALA A 577 34.74 -4.25 6.62
C ALA A 577 35.70 -3.09 6.36
N GLN A 578 35.23 -2.08 5.62
CA GLN A 578 35.86 -0.78 5.39
C GLN A 578 35.34 0.22 6.44
N CYS A 579 36.21 0.64 7.36
CA CYS A 579 35.81 1.40 8.52
C CYS A 579 35.99 2.90 8.31
N GLY A 580 34.88 3.63 8.32
CA GLY A 580 34.89 5.09 8.39
C GLY A 580 35.40 5.60 9.72
N PHE A 581 34.95 4.97 10.81
CA PHE A 581 35.50 5.18 12.14
C PHE A 581 36.65 4.21 12.40
N ASN A 582 36.83 3.81 13.66
CA ASN A 582 37.94 2.97 14.10
C ASN A 582 37.61 1.47 14.09
N HIS A 583 36.35 1.07 13.85
CA HIS A 583 35.89 -0.31 14.02
C HIS A 583 34.84 -0.72 13.00
N ALA A 584 34.79 -2.02 12.67
CA ALA A 584 33.82 -2.61 11.73
C ALA A 584 32.38 -2.47 12.21
N VAL A 585 32.16 -2.61 13.52
CA VAL A 585 30.89 -2.35 14.17
C VAL A 585 31.13 -1.32 15.27
N ASN A 586 30.48 -0.16 15.12
CA ASN A 586 30.65 0.97 16.00
C ASN A 586 29.32 1.31 16.67
N CYS A 587 29.20 0.97 17.95
CA CYS A 587 28.05 1.29 18.79
C CYS A 587 28.45 2.38 19.79
N ILE A 588 27.85 3.56 19.71
CA ILE A 588 28.19 4.70 20.57
C ILE A 588 26.89 5.40 20.93
N SER A 589 26.61 5.67 22.21
CA SER A 589 25.62 6.68 22.60
C SER A 589 26.26 8.04 22.80
N ALA A 590 25.54 9.12 22.53
CA ALA A 590 26.08 10.48 22.70
C ALA A 590 26.23 10.83 24.19
N ALA A 591 27.28 11.53 24.60
CA ALA A 591 27.56 11.78 26.03
C ALA A 591 28.32 13.09 26.33
N SER A 592 28.41 14.03 25.38
CA SER A 592 29.22 15.24 25.55
C SER A 592 28.61 16.31 26.46
N ASN A 593 27.32 16.20 26.77
CA ASN A 593 26.60 17.12 27.68
C ASN A 593 25.42 16.43 28.37
N ALA A 594 24.78 17.13 29.31
CA ALA A 594 23.70 16.58 30.13
C ALA A 594 22.45 16.18 29.33
N ASP A 595 22.11 16.90 28.25
CA ASP A 595 20.98 16.54 27.38
C ASP A 595 21.27 15.26 26.57
N GLN A 596 22.50 15.09 26.09
CA GLN A 596 22.92 13.84 25.45
C GLN A 596 22.83 12.65 26.40
N VAL A 597 23.29 12.82 27.65
CA VAL A 597 23.15 11.78 28.69
C VAL A 597 21.68 11.44 28.97
N ALA A 598 20.81 12.45 28.92
CA ALA A 598 19.39 12.31 29.20
C ALA A 598 18.62 11.55 28.13
N TRP A 599 18.92 11.81 26.85
CA TRP A 599 18.07 11.37 25.74
C TRP A 599 18.72 10.36 24.82
N SER A 600 20.05 10.29 24.77
CA SER A 600 20.75 9.21 24.07
C SER A 600 20.94 8.02 25.00
N ASP A 601 20.83 6.82 24.46
CA ASP A 601 21.07 5.58 25.20
C ASP A 601 21.52 4.46 24.26
N LEU A 602 22.26 3.51 24.83
CA LEU A 602 22.72 2.30 24.14
C LEU A 602 22.56 1.10 25.08
N ASP A 603 21.55 0.29 24.79
CA ASP A 603 21.31 -1.04 25.34
C ASP A 603 21.40 -2.06 24.20
N VAL A 604 22.49 -2.83 24.19
CA VAL A 604 22.83 -3.73 23.09
C VAL A 604 23.12 -5.16 23.55
N ASP A 605 22.55 -6.14 22.86
CA ASP A 605 22.77 -7.58 23.03
C ASP A 605 23.33 -8.17 21.72
N ILE A 606 24.60 -8.53 21.75
CA ILE A 606 25.36 -9.10 20.65
C ILE A 606 25.54 -10.59 20.93
N ASP A 607 25.11 -11.42 20.00
CA ASP A 607 25.17 -12.87 20.11
C ASP A 607 25.49 -13.52 18.76
N GLY A 608 26.71 -13.99 18.57
CA GLY A 608 27.14 -14.62 17.32
C GLY A 608 27.59 -13.62 16.24
N LEU A 609 28.30 -12.57 16.63
CA LEU A 609 28.93 -11.63 15.70
C LEU A 609 30.32 -12.12 15.31
N ARG A 610 30.56 -12.32 14.01
CA ARG A 610 31.86 -12.67 13.45
C ARG A 610 32.39 -11.53 12.59
N ILE A 611 33.60 -11.06 12.88
CA ILE A 611 34.27 -9.97 12.16
C ILE A 611 35.64 -10.46 11.73
N GLU A 612 35.90 -10.51 10.42
CA GLU A 612 37.20 -10.93 9.90
C GLU A 612 37.76 -9.98 8.85
N ALA A 613 39.08 -9.81 8.89
CA ALA A 613 39.83 -8.99 7.94
C ALA A 613 39.32 -7.55 7.82
N SER A 614 38.76 -6.97 8.90
CA SER A 614 38.44 -5.54 8.92
C SER A 614 39.71 -4.71 8.70
N ASP A 615 39.57 -3.61 7.96
CA ASP A 615 40.66 -2.66 7.71
C ASP A 615 41.22 -2.02 8.99
N LYS A 616 40.39 -1.93 10.03
CA LYS A 616 40.68 -1.39 11.38
C LYS A 616 40.20 -2.37 12.46
N GLY A 617 39.74 -1.89 13.61
CA GLY A 617 39.33 -2.71 14.75
C GLY A 617 38.03 -3.49 14.54
N GLY A 618 37.72 -4.38 15.48
CA GLY A 618 36.52 -5.23 15.42
C GLY A 618 35.24 -4.53 15.86
N LEU A 619 34.97 -4.57 17.17
CA LEU A 619 33.74 -4.05 17.79
C LEU A 619 34.06 -2.96 18.82
N ASN A 620 33.39 -1.82 18.69
CA ASN A 620 33.41 -0.74 19.68
C ASN A 620 32.02 -0.53 20.29
N ILE A 621 31.96 -0.46 21.62
CA ILE A 621 30.76 -0.12 22.40
C ILE A 621 31.12 0.99 23.38
N SER A 622 30.61 2.21 23.13
CA SER A 622 30.91 3.38 23.94
C SER A 622 29.69 3.88 24.69
N THR A 623 29.91 4.20 25.97
CA THR A 623 28.94 4.78 26.92
C THR A 623 27.59 4.02 27.02
N PRO A 624 27.58 2.67 27.01
CA PRO A 624 26.33 1.92 27.08
C PRO A 624 25.67 2.02 28.46
N SER A 625 24.34 2.02 28.51
CA SER A 625 23.62 1.66 29.74
C SER A 625 23.62 0.15 29.95
N GLN A 626 23.58 -0.63 28.85
CA GLN A 626 23.80 -2.08 28.87
C GLN A 626 24.55 -2.57 27.62
N ALA A 627 25.44 -3.54 27.82
CA ALA A 627 26.13 -4.22 26.73
C ALA A 627 26.30 -5.70 27.05
N LYS A 628 25.72 -6.59 26.25
CA LYS A 628 25.93 -8.04 26.35
C LYS A 628 26.64 -8.48 25.09
N VAL A 629 27.79 -9.12 25.24
CA VAL A 629 28.58 -9.64 24.13
C VAL A 629 28.81 -11.13 24.37
N ARG A 630 28.22 -11.96 23.51
CA ARG A 630 28.35 -13.41 23.51
C ARG A 630 28.75 -13.91 22.13
N ARG A 631 29.53 -14.98 22.07
CA ARG A 631 29.93 -15.63 20.81
C ARG A 631 30.52 -14.65 19.78
N LEU A 632 31.25 -13.62 20.24
CA LEU A 632 32.01 -12.74 19.35
C LEU A 632 33.22 -13.49 18.81
N ILE A 633 33.42 -13.46 17.50
CA ILE A 633 34.60 -14.03 16.84
C ILE A 633 35.30 -12.92 16.06
N THR A 634 36.58 -12.68 16.33
CA THR A 634 37.38 -11.72 15.55
C THR A 634 38.68 -12.34 15.03
N ARG A 635 39.02 -12.11 13.75
CA ARG A 635 40.25 -12.66 13.14
C ARG A 635 40.86 -11.73 12.10
N GLY A 636 42.18 -11.51 12.21
CA GLY A 636 42.96 -10.83 11.16
C GLY A 636 42.54 -9.39 10.87
N ASN A 637 41.93 -8.69 11.85
CA ASN A 637 41.56 -7.29 11.74
C ASN A 637 42.81 -6.37 11.73
N ASN A 638 42.61 -5.07 11.49
CA ASN A 638 43.64 -4.07 11.26
C ASN A 638 44.46 -4.32 9.97
N THR A 639 43.80 -4.71 8.87
CA THR A 639 44.51 -5.03 7.61
C THR A 639 45.23 -3.84 6.96
N LEU A 640 44.94 -2.59 7.35
CA LEU A 640 45.68 -1.40 6.92
C LEU A 640 46.93 -1.10 7.75
N GLY A 641 47.28 -1.95 8.72
CA GLY A 641 48.41 -1.70 9.64
C GLY A 641 48.02 -0.75 10.77
N GLY A 642 47.48 -1.32 11.84
CA GLY A 642 47.04 -0.58 13.03
C GLY A 642 47.02 -1.45 14.29
N THR A 643 46.70 -0.84 15.43
CA THR A 643 46.64 -1.50 16.74
C THR A 643 45.28 -1.36 17.41
N LEU A 644 44.25 -1.02 16.63
CA LEU A 644 42.89 -0.88 17.15
C LEU A 644 42.42 -2.23 17.67
N THR A 645 41.65 -2.17 18.73
CA THR A 645 41.15 -3.33 19.46
C THR A 645 40.11 -4.10 18.66
N ASP A 646 40.02 -5.38 18.97
CA ASP A 646 38.95 -6.24 18.47
C ASP A 646 37.68 -6.13 19.32
N LEU A 647 37.82 -5.74 20.59
CA LEU A 647 36.70 -5.38 21.45
C LEU A 647 37.05 -4.17 22.32
N THR A 648 36.24 -3.12 22.26
CA THR A 648 36.28 -1.98 23.18
C THR A 648 34.94 -1.83 23.86
N ILE A 649 34.94 -1.73 25.19
CA ILE A 649 33.79 -1.27 25.98
C ILE A 649 34.25 -0.13 26.89
N THR A 650 33.73 1.08 26.68
CA THR A 650 34.19 2.30 27.37
C THR A 650 33.05 3.15 27.92
N GLY A 651 33.38 4.09 28.81
CA GLY A 651 32.41 5.09 29.31
C GLY A 651 31.33 4.49 30.21
N LEU A 652 31.62 3.37 30.88
CA LEU A 652 30.63 2.64 31.69
C LEU A 652 30.05 3.49 32.84
N ALA A 653 30.83 4.39 33.44
CA ALA A 653 30.37 5.24 34.52
C ALA A 653 29.36 6.32 34.08
N THR A 654 29.31 6.66 32.79
CA THR A 654 28.47 7.75 32.27
C THR A 654 26.97 7.51 32.48
N ARG A 655 26.53 6.24 32.44
CA ARG A 655 25.11 5.84 32.58
C ARG A 655 24.89 4.67 33.54
N ALA A 656 25.83 4.42 34.45
CA ALA A 656 25.83 3.24 35.31
C ALA A 656 25.73 1.94 34.49
N GLY A 657 26.55 1.89 33.44
CA GLY A 657 26.59 0.87 32.43
C GLY A 657 26.78 -0.53 33.03
N ARG A 658 26.03 -1.49 32.51
CA ARG A 658 26.16 -2.91 32.85
C ARG A 658 26.61 -3.68 31.64
N ALA A 659 27.85 -4.16 31.67
CA ALA A 659 28.43 -4.91 30.57
C ALA A 659 28.65 -6.38 30.95
N SER A 660 28.52 -7.29 29.99
CA SER A 660 28.94 -8.69 30.13
C SER A 660 29.58 -9.21 28.84
N VAL A 661 30.72 -9.88 28.96
CA VAL A 661 31.45 -10.51 27.85
C VAL A 661 31.66 -11.98 28.17
N ASP A 662 31.18 -12.89 27.33
CA ASP A 662 31.36 -14.34 27.53
C ASP A 662 31.42 -15.10 26.20
N GLU A 663 31.97 -16.31 26.22
CA GLU A 663 32.02 -17.22 25.05
C GLU A 663 32.64 -16.61 23.78
N CYS A 664 33.57 -15.66 23.91
CA CYS A 664 34.18 -14.97 22.77
C CYS A 664 35.53 -15.60 22.34
N ASP A 665 35.83 -15.62 21.03
CA ASP A 665 37.14 -15.96 20.43
C ASP A 665 37.71 -14.70 19.77
N ILE A 666 38.51 -13.95 20.52
CA ILE A 666 39.00 -12.61 20.14
C ILE A 666 40.45 -12.71 19.68
N GLY A 667 40.68 -12.43 18.40
CA GLY A 667 42.00 -12.50 17.77
C GLY A 667 42.98 -11.40 18.19
N GLY A 668 42.49 -10.23 18.57
CA GLY A 668 43.27 -9.03 18.88
C GLY A 668 43.13 -8.55 20.33
N ASN A 669 43.40 -7.26 20.54
CA ASN A 669 43.38 -6.63 21.87
C ASN A 669 41.97 -6.30 22.34
N VAL A 670 41.77 -6.31 23.67
CA VAL A 670 40.54 -5.94 24.34
C VAL A 670 40.78 -4.76 25.27
N VAL A 671 39.91 -3.76 25.25
CA VAL A 671 39.90 -2.63 26.19
C VAL A 671 38.57 -2.55 26.91
N LEU A 672 38.62 -2.52 28.25
CA LEU A 672 37.47 -2.36 29.12
C LEU A 672 37.73 -1.16 30.05
N ASN A 673 36.93 -0.12 29.90
CA ASN A 673 37.11 1.14 30.63
C ASN A 673 35.85 1.55 31.39
N GLY A 674 36.00 1.67 32.71
CA GLY A 674 35.06 2.33 33.58
C GLY A 674 35.84 3.20 34.57
N ASP A 675 35.32 4.39 34.84
CA ASP A 675 35.98 5.34 35.73
C ASP A 675 34.96 6.00 36.65
N SER A 676 34.86 5.49 37.88
CA SER A 676 33.92 6.04 38.86
C SER A 676 34.37 7.40 39.40
N THR A 677 35.63 7.78 39.20
CA THR A 677 36.17 9.08 39.64
C THR A 677 35.74 10.22 38.73
N ALA A 678 35.28 9.91 37.51
CA ALA A 678 34.69 10.87 36.59
C ALA A 678 33.24 11.26 36.95
N VAL A 679 32.60 10.57 37.91
CA VAL A 679 31.25 10.92 38.37
C VAL A 679 31.30 12.17 39.23
N ALA A 680 30.54 13.20 38.83
CA ALA A 680 30.51 14.48 39.52
C ALA A 680 29.89 14.38 40.93
N ALA A 681 30.35 15.21 41.86
CA ALA A 681 29.69 15.37 43.15
C ALA A 681 28.30 16.02 42.98
N TRP A 682 27.36 15.68 43.87
CA TRP A 682 26.07 16.35 43.94
C TRP A 682 26.25 17.85 44.25
N ALA A 683 25.38 18.68 43.67
CA ALA A 683 25.33 20.12 43.83
C ALA A 683 23.90 20.57 44.13
N GLY A 684 23.78 21.54 45.05
CA GLY A 684 22.50 22.13 45.42
C GLY A 684 21.96 23.08 44.34
N ASP A 685 20.65 23.33 44.37
CA ASP A 685 19.94 24.24 43.46
C ASP A 685 20.22 24.00 41.97
N THR A 686 20.52 22.75 41.60
CA THR A 686 20.99 22.36 40.28
C THR A 686 19.87 21.67 39.50
N ILE A 687 19.75 21.98 38.21
CA ILE A 687 18.88 21.23 37.30
C ILE A 687 19.62 19.97 36.87
N TYR A 688 19.14 18.83 37.35
CA TYR A 688 19.62 17.52 36.91
C TYR A 688 18.71 17.00 35.82
N LYS A 689 19.32 16.64 34.69
CA LYS A 689 18.63 15.92 33.61
C LYS A 689 18.43 14.46 34.02
N ARG A 690 17.45 13.78 33.40
CA ARG A 690 17.29 12.32 33.61
C ARG A 690 18.60 11.61 33.26
N ASN A 691 18.84 10.45 33.87
CA ASN A 691 20.07 9.66 33.74
C ASN A 691 21.36 10.34 34.22
N ALA A 692 21.34 11.59 34.71
CA ALA A 692 22.50 12.18 35.36
C ALA A 692 22.91 11.35 36.58
N ILE A 693 24.23 11.18 36.77
CA ILE A 693 24.79 10.42 37.87
C ILE A 693 25.62 11.34 38.75
N VAL A 694 25.44 11.22 40.07
CA VAL A 694 26.18 12.00 41.06
C VAL A 694 26.72 11.11 42.17
N THR A 695 27.76 11.58 42.85
CA THR A 695 28.21 11.04 44.14
C THR A 695 27.80 11.96 45.29
N ASN A 696 27.28 11.39 46.38
CA ASN A 696 27.01 12.09 47.64
C ASN A 696 27.39 11.19 48.83
N GLY A 697 28.28 11.66 49.69
CA GLY A 697 28.77 10.90 50.85
C GLY A 697 29.41 9.55 50.47
N GLY A 698 30.04 9.45 49.29
CA GLY A 698 30.65 8.22 48.77
C GLY A 698 29.67 7.24 48.12
N ASN A 699 28.36 7.52 48.15
CA ASN A 699 27.33 6.75 47.47
C ASN A 699 27.05 7.32 46.08
N PHE A 700 26.61 6.47 45.15
CA PHE A 700 26.27 6.88 43.79
C PHE A 700 24.76 6.86 43.58
N TYR A 701 24.27 7.84 42.83
CA TYR A 701 22.83 7.98 42.55
C TYR A 701 22.60 8.37 41.09
N ARG A 702 21.51 7.85 40.50
CA ARG A 702 21.07 8.20 39.16
C ARG A 702 19.73 8.94 39.20
N ALA A 703 19.63 10.06 38.50
CA ALA A 703 18.37 10.77 38.33
C ALA A 703 17.41 9.95 37.45
N THR A 704 16.25 9.59 37.98
CA THR A 704 15.21 8.82 37.26
C THR A 704 14.36 9.69 36.34
N ALA A 705 14.29 10.99 36.64
CA ALA A 705 13.62 12.02 35.87
C ALA A 705 14.39 13.34 35.99
N GLU A 706 14.15 14.24 35.05
CA GLU A 706 14.66 15.61 35.12
C GLU A 706 13.98 16.38 36.27
N GLY A 707 14.77 17.16 37.01
CA GLY A 707 14.28 17.90 38.18
C GLY A 707 15.33 18.84 38.78
N LYS A 708 14.89 19.72 39.70
CA LYS A 708 15.76 20.62 40.46
C LYS A 708 16.07 20.04 41.84
N SER A 709 17.36 19.96 42.19
CA SER A 709 17.82 19.57 43.53
C SER A 709 17.54 20.66 44.57
N ALA A 710 17.36 20.26 45.82
CA ALA A 710 17.31 21.15 46.97
C ALA A 710 18.63 21.92 47.14
N SER A 711 18.62 22.97 47.95
CA SER A 711 19.81 23.81 48.18
C SER A 711 20.91 23.13 49.01
N SER A 712 20.58 22.07 49.77
CA SER A 712 21.53 21.32 50.61
C SER A 712 21.06 19.89 50.89
N GLY A 713 21.94 19.05 51.45
CA GLY A 713 21.65 17.67 51.88
C GLY A 713 21.90 16.60 50.82
N GLY A 714 21.36 16.80 49.62
CA GLY A 714 21.46 15.85 48.51
C GLY A 714 20.84 14.48 48.79
N PRO A 715 20.91 13.53 47.84
CA PRO A 715 20.36 12.19 48.03
C PRO A 715 21.17 11.42 49.07
N THR A 716 20.48 10.79 50.03
CA THR A 716 21.09 9.93 51.06
C THR A 716 20.31 8.63 51.23
N GLY A 717 21.02 7.57 51.66
CA GLY A 717 20.43 6.25 51.90
C GLY A 717 20.30 5.37 50.65
N THR A 718 19.67 4.21 50.80
CA THR A 718 19.56 3.18 49.76
C THR A 718 18.11 2.95 49.31
N ALA A 719 17.22 3.92 49.56
CA ALA A 719 15.83 3.80 49.16
C ALA A 719 15.72 3.71 47.63
N PRO A 720 14.77 2.92 47.07
CA PRO A 720 14.59 2.79 45.62
C PRO A 720 14.31 4.11 44.88
N SER A 721 13.80 5.11 45.61
CA SER A 721 13.56 6.47 45.12
C SER A 721 13.78 7.44 46.27
N VAL A 722 14.81 8.28 46.16
CA VAL A 722 15.11 9.38 47.09
C VAL A 722 14.69 10.69 46.44
N THR A 723 13.68 11.35 47.00
CA THR A 723 13.23 12.67 46.53
C THR A 723 14.17 13.76 47.04
N ASP A 724 14.61 14.62 46.14
CA ASP A 724 15.45 15.78 46.42
C ASP A 724 14.78 16.99 45.77
N ASP A 725 14.04 17.75 46.58
CA ASP A 725 13.04 18.72 46.10
C ASP A 725 13.52 20.16 46.22
N GLY A 726 14.00 20.72 45.11
CA GLY A 726 14.30 22.15 44.95
C GLY A 726 13.18 22.94 44.28
N SER A 727 12.01 22.35 44.04
CA SER A 727 10.98 22.93 43.16
C SER A 727 10.42 24.26 43.67
N ALA A 728 10.45 24.50 44.99
CA ALA A 728 10.02 25.74 45.62
C ALA A 728 10.85 26.97 45.18
N SER A 729 12.08 26.78 44.71
CA SER A 729 12.94 27.86 44.21
C SER A 729 12.74 28.18 42.72
N ILE A 730 11.86 27.45 42.02
CA ILE A 730 11.58 27.69 40.59
C ILE A 730 10.67 28.91 40.46
N ALA A 731 11.20 29.96 39.82
CA ALA A 731 10.47 31.20 39.58
C ALA A 731 9.20 30.98 38.71
N VAL A 732 8.18 31.79 38.94
CA VAL A 732 6.96 31.82 38.13
C VAL A 732 7.27 32.38 36.73
N TRP A 733 6.57 31.87 35.72
CA TRP A 733 6.64 32.38 34.34
C TRP A 733 6.32 33.89 34.27
N ALA A 734 6.99 34.59 33.36
CA ALA A 734 6.79 36.01 33.12
C ALA A 734 6.62 36.30 31.62
N ALA A 735 5.73 37.23 31.30
CA ALA A 735 5.44 37.65 29.93
C ALA A 735 6.60 38.43 29.31
N SER A 736 6.73 38.38 27.97
CA SER A 736 7.72 39.15 27.19
C SER A 736 9.15 39.05 27.72
N THR A 737 9.51 37.91 28.30
CA THR A 737 10.77 37.71 29.02
C THR A 737 11.70 36.82 28.21
N VAL A 738 12.98 37.20 28.13
CA VAL A 738 14.02 36.40 27.47
C VAL A 738 14.39 35.21 28.36
N TYR A 739 14.32 34.01 27.78
CA TYR A 739 14.72 32.76 28.43
C TYR A 739 15.80 32.07 27.61
N ALA A 740 16.86 31.61 28.30
CA ALA A 740 17.87 30.72 27.73
C ALA A 740 17.37 29.26 27.78
N VAL A 741 18.01 28.38 27.00
CA VAL A 741 17.84 26.92 27.16
C VAL A 741 18.15 26.53 28.62
N ASP A 742 17.41 25.55 29.14
CA ASP A 742 17.44 25.07 30.53
C ASP A 742 16.91 26.02 31.60
N ALA A 743 16.44 27.22 31.22
CA ALA A 743 15.64 28.03 32.14
C ALA A 743 14.38 27.25 32.55
N VAL A 744 14.11 27.15 33.86
CA VAL A 744 12.91 26.50 34.40
C VAL A 744 11.92 27.51 34.94
N ARG A 745 10.62 27.34 34.68
CA ARG A 745 9.56 28.19 35.19
C ARG A 745 8.36 27.38 35.67
N SER A 746 7.65 27.91 36.66
CA SER A 746 6.36 27.38 37.07
C SER A 746 5.22 28.18 36.42
N ASN A 747 4.17 27.49 36.00
CA ASN A 747 2.94 28.11 35.51
C ASN A 747 1.74 27.25 35.89
N GLY A 748 0.75 27.83 36.56
CA GLY A 748 -0.46 27.11 36.99
C GLY A 748 -0.19 25.89 37.89
N GLY A 749 0.91 25.88 38.66
CA GLY A 749 1.31 24.75 39.51
C GLY A 749 2.09 23.63 38.81
N ALA A 750 2.29 23.72 37.50
CA ALA A 750 3.15 22.82 36.73
C ALA A 750 4.53 23.46 36.49
N TYR A 751 5.53 22.64 36.17
CA TYR A 751 6.91 23.07 35.94
C TYR A 751 7.33 22.79 34.50
N PHE A 752 8.04 23.75 33.90
CA PHE A 752 8.45 23.73 32.51
C PHE A 752 9.92 24.08 32.38
N ILE A 753 10.61 23.41 31.47
CA ILE A 753 12.00 23.70 31.10
C ILE A 753 12.04 24.21 29.66
N CYS A 754 12.82 25.27 29.44
CA CYS A 754 13.04 25.86 28.14
C CYS A 754 13.94 24.94 27.30
N VAL A 755 13.41 24.43 26.19
CA VAL A 755 14.15 23.59 25.22
C VAL A 755 14.55 24.36 23.96
N THR A 756 14.04 25.58 23.78
CA THR A 756 14.50 26.50 22.73
C THR A 756 14.46 27.92 23.29
N ALA A 757 15.62 28.57 23.34
CA ALA A 757 15.75 29.94 23.84
C ALA A 757 14.95 30.93 22.99
N GLY A 758 14.45 31.99 23.63
CA GLY A 758 13.64 33.01 22.97
C GLY A 758 13.04 34.00 23.95
N THR A 759 12.02 34.72 23.51
CA THR A 759 11.20 35.64 24.33
C THR A 759 9.80 35.07 24.47
N SER A 760 9.31 34.94 25.70
CA SER A 760 7.96 34.43 25.99
C SER A 760 6.86 35.32 25.41
N ALA A 761 5.65 34.77 25.26
CA ALA A 761 4.50 35.52 24.77
C ALA A 761 4.14 36.70 25.69
N VAL A 762 3.38 37.64 25.13
CA VAL A 762 2.91 38.85 25.83
C VAL A 762 1.89 38.54 26.95
N ALA A 763 1.27 37.36 26.93
CA ALA A 763 0.36 36.88 27.96
C ALA A 763 0.25 35.34 27.88
N GLY A 764 -0.23 34.71 28.94
CA GLY A 764 -0.40 33.26 29.01
C GLY A 764 0.80 32.57 29.64
N GLY A 765 1.45 31.67 28.90
CA GLY A 765 2.58 30.88 29.35
C GLY A 765 2.43 29.41 28.94
N PRO A 766 3.47 28.59 29.15
CA PRO A 766 3.42 27.17 28.79
C PRO A 766 2.36 26.44 29.62
N VAL A 767 1.56 25.61 28.94
CA VAL A 767 0.53 24.76 29.54
C VAL A 767 0.43 23.43 28.77
N GLY A 768 -0.07 22.39 29.44
CA GLY A 768 -0.28 21.07 28.83
C GLY A 768 0.89 20.11 29.00
N THR A 769 0.80 18.97 28.30
CA THR A 769 1.75 17.85 28.42
C THR A 769 2.61 17.65 27.18
N ASP A 770 2.43 18.46 26.14
CA ASP A 770 3.19 18.36 24.89
C ASP A 770 4.69 18.53 25.15
N HIS A 771 5.52 17.80 24.41
CA HIS A 771 6.97 17.88 24.58
C HIS A 771 7.59 19.14 23.96
N ARG A 772 6.81 19.87 23.14
CA ARG A 772 7.21 21.16 22.53
C ARG A 772 6.04 22.15 22.57
N ILE A 773 5.96 22.91 23.65
CA ILE A 773 4.94 23.94 23.87
C ILE A 773 5.51 25.29 23.43
N ALA A 774 4.98 25.84 22.34
CA ALA A 774 5.36 27.16 21.86
C ALA A 774 4.78 28.27 22.74
N ASP A 775 5.61 29.25 23.10
CA ASP A 775 5.28 30.40 23.93
C ASP A 775 6.10 31.63 23.46
N GLY A 776 5.51 32.46 22.62
CA GLY A 776 6.25 33.51 21.91
C GLY A 776 7.26 32.89 20.96
N THR A 777 8.55 33.19 21.13
CA THR A 777 9.65 32.52 20.41
C THR A 777 10.35 31.43 21.24
N VAL A 778 9.90 31.20 22.48
CA VAL A 778 10.41 30.14 23.36
C VAL A 778 9.66 28.84 23.11
N VAL A 779 10.33 27.70 23.29
CA VAL A 779 9.69 26.38 23.33
C VAL A 779 9.96 25.74 24.69
N TRP A 780 8.90 25.25 25.32
CA TRP A 780 8.94 24.61 26.64
C TRP A 780 8.60 23.12 26.57
N ARG A 781 9.06 22.37 27.58
CA ARG A 781 8.64 21.00 27.86
C ARG A 781 8.29 20.85 29.35
N PRO A 782 7.22 20.12 29.72
CA PRO A 782 6.92 19.84 31.12
C PRO A 782 7.98 18.94 31.77
N PHE A 783 8.22 19.12 33.07
CA PHE A 783 9.07 18.24 33.90
C PHE A 783 8.55 18.14 35.35
N GLY A 784 9.17 17.28 36.16
CA GLY A 784 8.67 16.88 37.48
C GLY A 784 8.85 17.91 38.61
N GLY A 785 9.50 19.04 38.38
CA GLY A 785 9.86 20.02 39.42
C GLY A 785 11.02 19.53 40.31
N ALA A 786 10.78 18.52 41.14
CA ALA A 786 11.78 17.88 42.00
C ALA A 786 12.58 16.80 41.26
N VAL A 787 13.86 16.63 41.58
CA VAL A 787 14.63 15.49 41.08
C VAL A 787 14.40 14.26 41.98
N LYS A 788 14.35 13.09 41.36
CA LYS A 788 14.23 11.80 42.05
C LYS A 788 15.43 10.93 41.73
N TRP A 789 16.07 10.44 42.77
CA TRP A 789 17.31 9.67 42.69
C TRP A 789 17.07 8.19 42.95
N GLU A 790 17.68 7.34 42.14
CA GLU A 790 17.83 5.91 42.40
C GLU A 790 19.22 5.65 42.98
N TYR A 791 19.31 4.94 44.09
CA TYR A 791 20.59 4.49 44.65
C TYR A 791 21.24 3.44 43.75
N LEU A 792 22.53 3.63 43.45
CA LEU A 792 23.33 2.69 42.68
C LEU A 792 24.29 1.94 43.61
N LEU A 793 24.14 0.61 43.69
CA LEU A 793 25.06 -0.25 44.44
C LEU A 793 26.49 -0.16 43.91
N TYR A 794 26.64 -0.02 42.58
CA TYR A 794 27.91 0.21 41.91
C TYR A 794 27.75 1.35 40.90
N PRO A 795 28.78 2.20 40.71
CA PRO A 795 28.76 3.28 39.72
C PRO A 795 28.70 2.74 38.28
N TYR A 796 29.11 1.49 38.06
CA TYR A 796 28.93 0.68 36.86
C TYR A 796 29.27 -0.78 37.20
N SER A 797 29.06 -1.73 36.28
CA SER A 797 29.47 -3.12 36.48
C SER A 797 29.85 -3.80 35.18
N LEU A 798 30.85 -4.68 35.22
CA LEU A 798 31.32 -5.45 34.08
C LEU A 798 31.47 -6.92 34.50
N ARG A 799 30.85 -7.84 33.78
CA ARG A 799 30.99 -9.28 34.00
C ARG A 799 31.86 -9.90 32.91
N TRP A 800 32.92 -10.57 33.31
CA TRP A 800 33.81 -11.30 32.40
C TRP A 800 33.63 -12.80 32.60
N GLY A 801 33.14 -13.48 31.58
CA GLY A 801 32.94 -14.93 31.59
C GLY A 801 34.24 -15.71 31.41
N LYS A 802 34.26 -16.95 31.90
CA LYS A 802 35.44 -17.85 31.84
C LYS A 802 35.72 -18.44 30.47
N ASN A 803 34.76 -18.38 29.55
CA ASN A 803 34.87 -19.01 28.23
C ASN A 803 35.40 -18.05 27.15
N ASN A 804 35.94 -16.90 27.57
CA ASN A 804 36.59 -15.95 26.67
C ASN A 804 38.01 -16.41 26.36
N HIS A 805 38.35 -16.41 25.07
CA HIS A 805 39.67 -16.72 24.54
C HIS A 805 40.21 -15.46 23.86
N VAL A 806 41.23 -14.83 24.44
CA VAL A 806 41.83 -13.60 23.91
C VAL A 806 43.28 -13.88 23.51
N LYS A 807 43.60 -13.68 22.23
CA LYS A 807 44.97 -13.85 21.74
C LYS A 807 45.84 -12.60 21.95
N GLY A 808 45.22 -11.43 22.02
CA GLY A 808 45.88 -10.16 22.34
C GLY A 808 45.91 -9.87 23.85
N THR A 809 46.06 -8.60 24.19
CA THR A 809 46.09 -8.12 25.58
C THR A 809 44.70 -7.69 26.03
N VAL A 810 44.33 -8.01 27.27
CA VAL A 810 43.18 -7.43 27.97
C VAL A 810 43.64 -6.24 28.82
N THR A 811 43.18 -5.04 28.49
CA THR A 811 43.52 -3.81 29.22
C THR A 811 42.31 -3.32 30.02
N LEU A 812 42.47 -3.22 31.33
CA LEU A 812 41.51 -2.56 32.22
C LEU A 812 41.96 -1.11 32.46
N GLN A 813 41.06 -0.15 32.21
CA GLN A 813 41.34 1.29 32.35
C GLN A 813 40.45 1.93 33.42
N GLY A 814 40.85 3.12 33.89
CA GLY A 814 40.17 3.83 34.96
C GLY A 814 40.29 3.08 36.29
N ASP A 815 39.15 2.80 36.91
CA ASP A 815 39.06 1.94 38.10
C ASP A 815 38.25 0.66 37.86
N ALA A 816 38.18 0.22 36.60
CA ALA A 816 37.40 -0.95 36.16
C ALA A 816 37.68 -2.21 36.98
N GLN A 817 38.90 -2.40 37.49
CA GLN A 817 39.27 -3.54 38.35
C GLN A 817 38.41 -3.66 39.62
N LYS A 818 37.83 -2.57 40.13
CA LYS A 818 36.98 -2.59 41.33
C LYS A 818 35.56 -3.13 41.04
N TYR A 819 35.11 -3.00 39.80
CA TYR A 819 33.72 -3.27 39.40
C TYR A 819 33.61 -4.24 38.22
N ILE A 820 34.73 -4.93 37.91
CA ILE A 820 34.75 -6.08 37.02
C ILE A 820 34.67 -7.35 37.87
N PHE A 821 33.76 -8.23 37.48
CA PHE A 821 33.45 -9.48 38.17
C PHE A 821 33.73 -10.64 37.23
N GLY A 822 34.54 -11.60 37.68
CA GLY A 822 34.90 -12.79 36.91
C GLY A 822 34.59 -14.08 37.66
N GLU A 823 35.48 -15.07 37.50
CA GLU A 823 35.49 -16.25 38.36
C GLU A 823 35.87 -15.83 39.79
N SER A 824 35.34 -16.56 40.77
CA SER A 824 35.61 -16.29 42.19
C SER A 824 36.05 -17.54 42.90
N ILE A 825 37.07 -17.40 43.75
CA ILE A 825 37.53 -18.46 44.64
C ILE A 825 37.46 -17.93 46.07
N ALA A 826 36.65 -18.59 46.89
CA ALA A 826 36.52 -18.30 48.30
C ALA A 826 37.25 -19.35 49.13
N ALA A 827 38.02 -18.91 50.13
CA ALA A 827 38.69 -19.76 51.09
C ALA A 827 38.36 -19.30 52.52
N GLN A 828 37.89 -20.23 53.34
CA GLN A 828 37.78 -20.03 54.79
C GLN A 828 39.13 -20.33 55.42
N LEU A 829 39.76 -19.30 55.98
CA LEU A 829 41.07 -19.41 56.61
C LEU A 829 40.93 -19.80 58.10
N GLY A 830 39.81 -19.49 58.75
CA GLY A 830 39.50 -19.85 60.14
C GLY A 830 39.93 -18.81 61.17
N ASP A 831 40.04 -19.23 62.43
CA ASP A 831 40.42 -18.37 63.55
C ASP A 831 41.94 -18.24 63.67
N TYR A 832 42.42 -17.02 63.90
CA TYR A 832 43.84 -16.72 64.09
C TYR A 832 44.07 -15.89 65.35
N ALA A 833 44.99 -16.35 66.19
CA ALA A 833 45.42 -15.66 67.40
C ALA A 833 46.06 -14.31 67.10
N ALA A 834 46.23 -13.46 68.13
CA ALA A 834 46.85 -12.14 68.01
C ALA A 834 48.27 -12.20 67.40
N THR A 835 49.08 -13.20 67.78
CA THR A 835 50.43 -13.46 67.23
C THR A 835 50.44 -14.70 66.34
N GLY A 836 51.29 -14.71 65.29
CA GLY A 836 51.46 -15.85 64.37
C GLY A 836 51.30 -15.50 62.88
N LEU A 837 51.96 -16.28 62.02
CA LEU A 837 51.95 -16.12 60.55
C LEU A 837 50.75 -16.86 59.93
N ILE A 838 50.07 -16.19 59.01
CA ILE A 838 49.14 -16.82 58.06
C ILE A 838 49.92 -17.09 56.77
N ASN A 839 49.84 -18.32 56.26
CA ASN A 839 50.32 -18.67 54.93
C ASN A 839 49.41 -19.77 54.35
N LYS A 840 48.45 -19.37 53.52
CA LYS A 840 47.41 -20.27 52.99
C LYS A 840 47.27 -20.09 51.49
N SER A 841 47.60 -21.14 50.74
CA SER A 841 47.33 -21.22 49.30
C SER A 841 45.83 -21.25 49.03
N MET A 842 45.40 -20.48 48.04
CA MET A 842 44.01 -20.40 47.58
C MET A 842 43.82 -21.22 46.31
N PHE A 843 44.62 -20.96 45.26
CA PHE A 843 44.53 -21.70 44.00
C PHE A 843 45.80 -21.62 43.16
N VAL A 844 45.87 -22.46 42.13
CA VAL A 844 46.91 -22.46 41.09
C VAL A 844 46.28 -22.04 39.77
N ALA A 845 46.82 -21.01 39.13
CA ALA A 845 46.32 -20.54 37.85
C ALA A 845 46.56 -21.60 36.77
N ARG A 846 45.50 -21.97 36.03
CA ARG A 846 45.58 -22.94 34.93
C ARG A 846 45.65 -22.28 33.55
N ARG A 847 45.22 -21.03 33.47
CA ARG A 847 45.18 -20.19 32.27
C ARG A 847 45.80 -18.84 32.60
N ARG A 848 46.08 -18.07 31.55
CA ARG A 848 46.38 -16.65 31.72
C ARG A 848 45.17 -15.94 32.30
N GLY A 849 45.44 -14.95 33.13
CA GLY A 849 44.37 -14.24 33.82
C GLY A 849 44.87 -13.06 34.61
N ARG A 850 43.96 -12.43 35.35
CA ARG A 850 44.28 -11.31 36.22
C ARG A 850 43.37 -11.30 37.43
N ILE A 851 43.96 -11.17 38.63
CA ILE A 851 43.22 -10.90 39.85
C ILE A 851 42.70 -9.47 39.79
N VAL A 852 41.39 -9.30 39.95
CA VAL A 852 40.73 -7.99 39.86
C VAL A 852 40.31 -7.49 41.23
N ARG A 853 39.98 -8.40 42.15
CA ARG A 853 39.52 -8.02 43.49
C ARG A 853 39.84 -9.08 44.53
N ALA A 854 40.06 -8.62 45.76
CA ALA A 854 40.25 -9.46 46.93
C ALA A 854 39.43 -8.89 48.08
N THR A 855 38.50 -9.68 48.61
CA THR A 855 37.61 -9.25 49.70
C THR A 855 37.82 -10.13 50.92
N TYR A 856 37.83 -9.50 52.08
CA TYR A 856 38.08 -10.13 53.38
C TYR A 856 36.84 -9.98 54.25
N GLN A 857 36.46 -11.06 54.92
CA GLN A 857 35.33 -11.09 55.85
C GLN A 857 35.76 -11.76 57.15
N VAL A 858 35.18 -11.33 58.26
CA VAL A 858 35.33 -11.95 59.57
C VAL A 858 33.95 -12.23 60.15
N THR A 859 33.85 -13.20 61.05
CA THR A 859 32.58 -13.54 61.72
C THR A 859 32.40 -12.80 63.04
N ALA A 860 33.41 -12.05 63.50
CA ALA A 860 33.35 -11.19 64.68
C ALA A 860 34.13 -9.89 64.44
N ASP A 861 33.73 -8.81 65.11
CA ASP A 861 34.38 -7.51 64.95
C ASP A 861 35.85 -7.55 65.37
N ALA A 862 36.71 -6.99 64.52
CA ALA A 862 38.11 -6.73 64.83
C ALA A 862 38.33 -5.21 64.87
N THR A 863 38.33 -4.62 66.07
CA THR A 863 38.39 -3.16 66.24
C THR A 863 39.69 -2.54 65.72
N ALA A 864 39.58 -1.35 65.13
CA ALA A 864 40.72 -0.53 64.70
C ALA A 864 41.72 -0.26 65.84
N ASP A 865 43.02 -0.34 65.57
CA ASP A 865 44.10 0.06 66.50
C ASP A 865 45.43 0.23 65.76
N ALA A 866 45.96 1.45 65.78
CA ALA A 866 47.20 1.81 65.09
C ALA A 866 48.46 1.23 65.75
N ALA A 867 48.41 0.83 67.03
CA ALA A 867 49.55 0.26 67.75
C ALA A 867 49.63 -1.26 67.62
N ASN A 868 48.49 -1.95 67.53
CA ASN A 868 48.41 -3.42 67.44
C ASN A 868 47.53 -3.87 66.26
N TYR A 869 48.02 -3.67 65.03
CA TYR A 869 47.31 -4.08 63.82
C TYR A 869 47.89 -5.34 63.17
N ARG A 870 47.05 -6.01 62.39
CA ARG A 870 47.44 -7.11 61.50
C ARG A 870 47.25 -6.69 60.06
N ASN A 871 48.25 -6.93 59.21
CA ASN A 871 48.12 -6.84 57.76
C ASN A 871 47.83 -8.23 57.19
N LEU A 872 46.81 -8.32 56.35
CA LEU A 872 46.54 -9.46 55.48
C LEU A 872 46.98 -9.07 54.08
N ILE A 873 47.80 -9.90 53.45
CA ILE A 873 48.46 -9.62 52.18
C ILE A 873 48.15 -10.78 51.23
N LEU A 874 47.41 -10.51 50.15
CA LEU A 874 47.28 -11.45 49.04
C LEU A 874 48.57 -11.40 48.21
N ARG A 875 49.16 -12.56 47.91
CA ARG A 875 50.42 -12.69 47.17
C ARG A 875 50.30 -13.67 46.01
N ARG A 876 51.10 -13.40 44.98
CA ARG A 876 51.34 -14.26 43.82
C ARG A 876 52.76 -14.80 43.87
N LEU A 877 52.92 -16.11 43.75
CA LEU A 877 54.22 -16.80 43.64
C LEU A 877 54.41 -17.30 42.21
N ARG A 878 55.48 -16.84 41.55
CA ARG A 878 55.91 -17.29 40.22
C ARG A 878 57.38 -17.69 40.28
N GLU A 879 57.69 -18.94 39.92
CA GLU A 879 59.07 -19.43 39.85
C GLU A 879 59.93 -19.12 41.10
N GLY A 880 59.32 -19.15 42.29
CA GLY A 880 59.98 -18.85 43.57
C GLY A 880 59.99 -17.37 43.98
N ALA A 881 59.58 -16.44 43.12
CA ALA A 881 59.47 -15.01 43.44
C ALA A 881 58.04 -14.64 43.88
N SER A 882 57.90 -13.99 45.04
CA SER A 882 56.60 -13.52 45.56
C SER A 882 56.37 -12.03 45.29
N SER A 883 55.14 -11.65 44.93
CA SER A 883 54.73 -10.24 44.80
C SER A 883 53.40 -9.99 45.52
N ASN A 884 53.26 -8.82 46.14
CA ASN A 884 52.01 -8.40 46.77
C ASN A 884 50.99 -8.00 45.68
N VAL A 885 49.75 -8.46 45.86
CA VAL A 885 48.61 -8.17 44.97
C VAL A 885 47.67 -7.15 45.64
N SER A 886 47.36 -7.38 46.92
CA SER A 886 46.47 -6.56 47.73
C SER A 886 46.89 -6.68 49.20
N THR A 887 46.76 -5.58 49.95
CA THR A 887 47.06 -5.55 51.39
C THR A 887 45.93 -4.84 52.11
N ILE A 888 45.45 -5.43 53.20
CA ILE A 888 44.47 -4.82 54.10
C ILE A 888 44.95 -4.90 55.54
N ASP A 889 44.71 -3.86 56.32
CA ASP A 889 45.12 -3.82 57.72
C ASP A 889 44.00 -3.36 58.66
N THR A 890 44.16 -3.67 59.95
CA THR A 890 43.20 -3.33 61.00
C THR A 890 43.56 -2.03 61.74
N SER A 891 44.37 -1.12 61.18
CA SER A 891 44.90 0.03 61.92
C SER A 891 43.88 1.15 62.14
N ALA A 892 43.13 1.53 61.10
CA ALA A 892 42.27 2.73 61.12
C ALA A 892 40.76 2.43 61.26
N THR A 893 40.27 1.36 60.64
CA THR A 893 38.82 1.06 60.56
C THR A 893 38.43 -0.35 61.01
N GLY A 894 39.42 -1.22 61.30
CA GLY A 894 39.14 -2.59 61.73
C GLY A 894 38.44 -3.45 60.68
N LEU A 895 37.86 -4.57 61.09
CA LEU A 895 36.95 -5.39 60.27
C LEU A 895 35.63 -5.56 61.01
N THR A 896 34.51 -5.41 60.31
CA THR A 896 33.18 -5.57 60.90
C THR A 896 32.65 -6.96 60.59
N ALA A 897 32.03 -7.60 61.58
CA ALA A 897 31.45 -8.93 61.45
C ALA A 897 30.49 -8.99 60.26
N PHE A 898 30.68 -10.01 59.42
CA PHE A 898 29.89 -10.30 58.22
C PHE A 898 29.91 -9.22 57.12
N VAL A 899 30.71 -8.16 57.26
CA VAL A 899 30.87 -7.13 56.22
C VAL A 899 32.12 -7.43 55.40
N MET A 900 31.96 -7.52 54.07
CA MET A 900 33.08 -7.69 53.15
C MET A 900 33.89 -6.40 53.07
N ARG A 901 35.19 -6.47 53.34
CA ARG A 901 36.11 -5.34 53.15
C ARG A 901 37.00 -5.60 51.93
N ASP A 902 36.97 -4.69 50.97
CA ASP A 902 37.83 -4.74 49.78
C ASP A 902 39.28 -4.42 50.18
N GLY A 903 40.21 -5.30 49.80
CA GLY A 903 41.64 -5.13 50.01
C GLY A 903 42.34 -4.30 48.94
N ALA A 904 41.61 -3.77 47.97
CA ALA A 904 42.07 -2.89 46.89
C ALA A 904 43.22 -3.48 46.04
N VAL A 905 42.89 -4.04 44.89
CA VAL A 905 43.86 -4.39 43.85
C VAL A 905 44.11 -3.17 42.97
N THR A 906 45.37 -2.72 42.87
CA THR A 906 45.71 -1.53 42.07
C THR A 906 45.87 -1.87 40.59
N ALA A 907 45.57 -0.92 39.71
CA ALA A 907 45.57 -1.09 38.25
C ALA A 907 46.95 -1.52 37.67
N ASN A 908 48.06 -1.18 38.34
CA ASN A 908 49.42 -1.52 37.89
C ASN A 908 50.13 -2.51 38.81
N SER A 909 49.37 -3.28 39.61
CA SER A 909 49.98 -4.33 40.44
C SER A 909 50.51 -5.46 39.55
N ALA A 910 51.82 -5.44 39.25
CA ALA A 910 52.50 -6.52 38.53
C ALA A 910 52.35 -7.91 39.21
N GLY A 911 51.87 -7.92 40.46
CA GLY A 911 51.45 -9.12 41.20
C GLY A 911 50.12 -9.74 40.75
N ALA A 912 49.22 -8.96 40.13
CA ALA A 912 47.86 -9.40 39.83
C ALA A 912 47.75 -10.22 38.54
N ASP A 913 48.69 -10.08 37.60
CA ASP A 913 48.70 -10.84 36.36
C ASP A 913 49.15 -12.29 36.59
N LEU A 914 48.39 -13.23 36.03
CA LEU A 914 48.53 -14.67 36.21
C LEU A 914 49.03 -15.32 34.93
N GLU A 915 50.03 -16.18 35.07
CA GLU A 915 50.45 -17.15 34.05
C GLU A 915 50.11 -18.57 34.51
N PRO A 916 49.92 -19.53 33.59
CA PRO A 916 49.72 -20.93 33.96
C PRO A 916 50.83 -21.43 34.89
N GLY A 917 50.45 -21.94 36.07
CA GLY A 917 51.36 -22.41 37.12
C GLY A 917 51.57 -21.46 38.29
N ASP A 918 51.14 -20.20 38.22
CA ASP A 918 51.22 -19.26 39.34
C ASP A 918 50.40 -19.74 40.55
N ILE A 919 50.94 -19.56 41.76
CA ILE A 919 50.25 -19.92 43.01
C ILE A 919 49.80 -18.64 43.74
N ILE A 920 48.52 -18.57 44.06
CA ILE A 920 47.91 -17.47 44.82
C ILE A 920 47.72 -17.89 46.28
N PHE A 921 48.19 -17.05 47.20
CA PHE A 921 48.14 -17.34 48.63
C PHE A 921 47.97 -16.08 49.48
N VAL A 922 47.36 -16.24 50.65
CA VAL A 922 47.22 -15.17 51.64
C VAL A 922 48.33 -15.32 52.68
N ASN A 923 49.06 -14.22 52.89
CA ASN A 923 50.07 -14.06 53.93
C ASN A 923 49.62 -13.03 54.97
N SER A 924 50.09 -13.11 56.21
CA SER A 924 49.93 -12.00 57.17
C SER A 924 51.22 -11.63 57.86
N ASN A 925 51.43 -10.33 58.10
CA ASN A 925 52.40 -9.82 59.07
C ASN A 925 51.69 -8.87 60.07
N SER A 926 52.24 -8.71 61.28
CA SER A 926 51.65 -7.89 62.34
C SER A 926 52.66 -6.90 62.91
N ALA A 927 52.18 -5.75 63.42
CA ALA A 927 52.96 -4.82 64.23
C ALA A 927 52.47 -4.89 65.69
N GLY A 928 53.39 -4.94 66.66
CA GLY A 928 53.05 -5.16 68.08
C GLY A 928 52.60 -6.61 68.36
N THR A 929 51.57 -6.79 69.19
CA THR A 929 51.00 -8.13 69.48
C THR A 929 50.00 -8.63 68.42
N GLY A 930 49.60 -7.78 67.45
CA GLY A 930 48.65 -8.09 66.37
C GLY A 930 47.18 -8.24 66.82
N ARG A 931 46.22 -8.11 65.88
CA ARG A 931 44.79 -8.41 66.13
C ARG A 931 44.49 -9.90 65.93
N ALA A 932 43.70 -10.47 66.84
CA ALA A 932 43.06 -11.76 66.60
C ALA A 932 41.93 -11.58 65.57
N LEU A 933 41.75 -12.58 64.71
CA LEU A 933 40.70 -12.59 63.70
C LEU A 933 39.89 -13.87 63.85
N THR A 934 38.57 -13.74 63.97
CA THR A 934 37.66 -14.89 64.09
C THR A 934 36.94 -15.10 62.77
N GLY A 935 36.95 -16.34 62.27
CA GLY A 935 36.30 -16.74 61.03
C GLY A 935 36.77 -15.97 59.81
N LEU A 936 38.09 -15.77 59.66
CA LEU A 936 38.63 -15.05 58.51
C LEU A 936 38.33 -15.82 57.22
N GLY A 937 37.58 -15.19 56.32
CA GLY A 937 37.33 -15.65 54.95
C GLY A 937 37.93 -14.68 53.94
N VAL A 938 38.40 -15.22 52.82
CA VAL A 938 38.91 -14.43 51.68
C VAL A 938 38.27 -14.90 50.39
N THR A 939 37.71 -13.97 49.63
CA THR A 939 37.23 -14.21 48.27
C THR A 939 38.08 -13.44 47.29
N VAL A 940 38.72 -14.16 46.36
CA VAL A 940 39.51 -13.60 45.27
C VAL A 940 38.71 -13.73 43.99
N GLU A 941 38.52 -12.60 43.30
CA GLU A 941 37.91 -12.55 41.98
C GLU A 941 38.99 -12.31 40.93
N PHE A 942 38.91 -13.07 39.84
CA PHE A 942 39.87 -13.01 38.75
C PHE A 942 39.17 -13.25 37.42
N ILE A 943 39.77 -12.72 36.36
CA ILE A 943 39.35 -12.96 34.98
C ILE A 943 40.35 -13.88 34.30
N GLU A 944 39.88 -14.90 33.59
CA GLU A 944 40.70 -15.74 32.71
C GLU A 944 40.54 -15.25 31.27
N TYR A 945 41.61 -15.25 30.48
CA TYR A 945 41.57 -14.81 29.08
C TYR A 945 42.50 -15.60 28.17
#